data_AF-A0A267ESY9-F1
#
_entry.id   AF-A0A267ESY9-F1
#
_cell.length_a   1.000
_cell.length_b   1.000
_cell.length_c   1.000
_cell.angle_alpha   90.00
_cell.angle_beta   90.00
_cell.angle_gamma   90.00
#
_symmetry.space_group_name_H-M   'P 1'
#
loop_
_entity.id
_entity.type
_entity.pdbx_description
1 polymer ?
#
loop_
_entity_poly.entity_id
_entity_poly.type
_entity_poly.pdbx_seq_one_letter_code
_entity_poly.pdbx_strand_id
1 'polypeptide(L)'
;YYYNLVFRTILNHQDSITGLIPSREHQDHAYIRDNTYAAMSVWALTLAYKKTAEVDEDRARLRDLEGRVTTCMRSLLVCMMRQADKLERFKASRQPADALHCKFSAAHLDSVTGDSNYGHLQLDAVALYLLALAQITASGLVLIYTQEEAAFVQNLVLYIDSAYTVCDYGIWERGDKTNHGLPELNSTSVGMAKAALEAMSELDLFGSSGGPRAFVHVMADDSQNCAAVLEHMLPRESCSKETDAGLLSVIGYPAFAVDNEDTIVATRDYIVAKLEGRYGCCRFLRDGYRTAREDASRLHYEPWELKQFENIECEWPLFFCYLLLDAYFRDDANLAAVYSARLEKLVLRNAEGLPVLPESFAVPAAAVAAEVTNPGSQDRQPVGALPHLWSQSLYIVCKLIGDGCLRPQEIDPIGRRLCTEAKPDLVVQVVIVAEDNSIKQTLETHLGLRCVQDFSDVQRDTGIWLLPAKLLGHFYGHLGRCHQLGLSGRATNDVGILATSRLYVVGDQTLAFTPQFFDLHSFYLSLDFEFLLDQFRTNVAYLRRTWSAVGRPLFIVPVYNWYFNIGDELQLLQPAFFAMVKKLQSGYINGTRVTLGRLSDFLDTSCVTNMSFLDPKKADELLGKARATTSTLHCIGRIRPTSSVFDTSTSTAMASVAAAAAATQAARQQEQFAAWKRQKSCVLSSAVSAEMHGLPLNEKKEIESGSVEQQLEDESLSPFYLWNSEEDDAPAYRKLRQPMSLESSSGSSLSSMVIGASDQSAAGGRAFNHRTLEKRRNSCASLAEIGEDSLLARLEQSELLYEQFDIVYHLYTSRGPSYDTGWRDKNGAPTTVRDLVKELYEHAGSLKQWWLVRYTAGMLDKRVETLPICLTDLLVRQKQVTIGLPPEPEDCVLTSPKSSAVLADLIKSACGNDITLGMLTQEILVYLSMLAKTERTKLRNICLA
;
A
#
# COMPACT_ATOMS: atom_id res chain seq x y z
N TYR A 1 0.04 -37.16 -29.79
CA TYR A 1 -1.26 -37.09 -29.08
C TYR A 1 -1.53 -35.68 -28.54
N TYR A 2 -0.74 -35.16 -27.59
CA TYR A 2 -1.00 -33.85 -26.96
C TYR A 2 -1.04 -32.65 -27.91
N TYR A 3 -0.23 -32.66 -28.97
CA TYR A 3 -0.34 -31.66 -30.03
C TYR A 3 -1.76 -31.61 -30.62
N ASN A 4 -2.35 -32.77 -30.95
CA ASN A 4 -3.73 -32.83 -31.46
C ASN A 4 -4.74 -32.41 -30.40
N LEU A 5 -4.51 -32.75 -29.12
CA LEU A 5 -5.39 -32.31 -28.02
C LEU A 5 -5.42 -30.78 -27.92
N VAL A 6 -4.26 -30.14 -27.76
CA VAL A 6 -4.13 -28.67 -27.73
C VAL A 6 -4.67 -28.04 -29.00
N PHE A 7 -4.31 -28.58 -30.16
CA PHE A 7 -4.73 -28.00 -31.44
C PHE A 7 -6.25 -28.03 -31.58
N ARG A 8 -6.89 -29.18 -31.32
CA ARG A 8 -8.34 -29.34 -31.55
C ARG A 8 -9.21 -28.72 -30.47
N THR A 9 -8.75 -28.66 -29.21
CA THR A 9 -9.56 -28.11 -28.11
C THR A 9 -9.28 -26.66 -27.76
N ILE A 10 -8.13 -26.11 -28.19
CA ILE A 10 -7.71 -24.74 -27.87
C ILE A 10 -7.40 -23.97 -29.16
N LEU A 11 -6.37 -24.36 -29.92
CA LEU A 11 -5.85 -23.55 -31.02
C LEU A 11 -6.76 -23.48 -32.25
N ASN A 12 -7.67 -24.45 -32.44
CA ASN A 12 -8.61 -24.45 -33.56
C ASN A 12 -9.60 -23.27 -33.50
N HIS A 13 -9.78 -22.69 -32.31
CA HIS A 13 -10.60 -21.50 -32.12
C HIS A 13 -9.78 -20.21 -32.11
N GLN A 14 -8.45 -20.30 -32.13
CA GLN A 14 -7.57 -19.14 -32.09
C GLN A 14 -7.69 -18.33 -33.39
N ASP A 15 -7.92 -17.03 -33.26
CA ASP A 15 -7.90 -16.13 -34.41
C ASP A 15 -6.53 -16.15 -35.10
N SER A 16 -6.54 -16.25 -36.42
CA SER A 16 -5.31 -16.43 -37.20
C SER A 16 -4.40 -15.21 -37.24
N ILE A 17 -4.94 -14.01 -37.00
CA ILE A 17 -4.21 -12.74 -37.08
C ILE A 17 -3.85 -12.26 -35.68
N THR A 18 -4.84 -12.16 -34.81
CA THR A 18 -4.64 -11.64 -33.45
C THR A 18 -4.10 -12.71 -32.51
N GLY A 19 -4.31 -13.99 -32.79
CA GLY A 19 -3.92 -15.04 -31.84
C GLY A 19 -4.76 -15.08 -30.57
N LEU A 20 -5.81 -14.27 -30.43
CA LEU A 20 -6.74 -14.35 -29.31
C LEU A 20 -7.73 -15.49 -29.53
N ILE A 21 -8.16 -16.10 -28.42
CA ILE A 21 -9.06 -17.22 -28.39
C ILE A 21 -10.40 -16.75 -27.80
N PRO A 22 -11.50 -16.85 -28.57
CA PRO A 22 -12.83 -16.57 -28.06
C PRO A 22 -13.25 -17.64 -27.06
N SER A 23 -13.97 -17.24 -26.03
CA SER A 23 -14.39 -18.15 -24.95
C SER A 23 -15.48 -19.13 -25.39
N ARG A 24 -16.18 -18.83 -26.49
CA ARG A 24 -17.23 -19.67 -27.10
C ARG A 24 -17.19 -19.53 -28.61
N GLU A 25 -17.53 -20.58 -29.34
CA GLU A 25 -17.49 -20.61 -30.82
C GLU A 25 -18.32 -19.51 -31.50
N HIS A 26 -19.41 -19.06 -30.87
CA HIS A 26 -20.33 -18.06 -31.44
C HIS A 26 -20.22 -16.67 -30.79
N GLN A 27 -19.22 -16.44 -29.93
CA GLN A 27 -19.00 -15.14 -29.29
C GLN A 27 -17.56 -14.69 -29.49
N ASP A 28 -17.40 -13.49 -30.03
CA ASP A 28 -16.10 -12.84 -30.23
C ASP A 28 -15.57 -12.21 -28.92
N HIS A 29 -15.59 -12.96 -27.82
CA HIS A 29 -15.16 -12.46 -26.50
C HIS A 29 -13.91 -13.20 -26.02
N ALA A 30 -12.80 -12.48 -25.92
CA ALA A 30 -11.53 -12.93 -25.37
C ALA A 30 -11.26 -12.27 -24.02
N TYR A 31 -11.07 -13.08 -22.97
CA TYR A 31 -10.74 -12.61 -21.63
C TYR A 31 -9.24 -12.73 -21.39
N ILE A 32 -8.63 -11.75 -20.70
CA ILE A 32 -7.19 -11.75 -20.39
C ILE A 32 -6.81 -13.05 -19.66
N ARG A 33 -7.54 -13.41 -18.60
CA ARG A 33 -7.26 -14.57 -17.77
C ARG A 33 -7.29 -15.87 -18.56
N ASP A 34 -8.38 -16.13 -19.26
CA ASP A 34 -8.60 -17.37 -20.00
C ASP A 34 -7.57 -17.55 -21.13
N ASN A 35 -7.27 -16.47 -21.86
CA ASN A 35 -6.23 -16.47 -22.90
C ASN A 35 -4.83 -16.65 -22.31
N THR A 36 -4.57 -16.11 -21.13
CA THR A 36 -3.28 -16.31 -20.44
C THR A 36 -3.11 -17.78 -20.05
N TYR A 37 -4.13 -18.42 -19.47
CA TYR A 37 -4.08 -19.86 -19.18
C TYR A 37 -3.95 -20.71 -20.44
N ALA A 38 -4.65 -20.35 -21.53
CA ALA A 38 -4.50 -21.00 -22.81
C ALA A 38 -3.06 -20.92 -23.33
N ALA A 39 -2.47 -19.71 -23.32
CA ALA A 39 -1.07 -19.49 -23.68
C ALA A 39 -0.12 -20.30 -22.80
N MET A 40 -0.35 -20.37 -21.48
CA MET A 40 0.46 -21.18 -20.56
C MET A 40 0.38 -22.69 -20.87
N SER A 41 -0.76 -23.21 -21.30
CA SER A 41 -0.89 -24.62 -21.68
C SER A 41 -0.16 -24.96 -23.00
N VAL A 42 -0.22 -24.04 -23.98
CA VAL A 42 0.51 -24.16 -25.25
C VAL A 42 2.01 -24.00 -25.02
N TRP A 43 2.41 -23.10 -24.12
CA TRP A 43 3.78 -22.95 -23.66
C TRP A 43 4.30 -24.20 -22.93
N ALA A 44 3.51 -24.81 -22.05
CA ALA A 44 3.88 -26.07 -21.40
C ALA A 44 4.14 -27.17 -22.46
N LEU A 45 3.28 -27.30 -23.47
CA LEU A 45 3.53 -28.23 -24.58
C LEU A 45 4.81 -27.88 -25.35
N THR A 46 5.07 -26.59 -25.56
CA THR A 46 6.30 -26.09 -26.19
C THR A 46 7.54 -26.54 -25.42
N LEU A 47 7.53 -26.43 -24.08
CA LEU A 47 8.63 -26.89 -23.22
C LEU A 47 8.86 -28.41 -23.36
N ALA A 48 7.79 -29.20 -23.49
CA ALA A 48 7.91 -30.64 -23.72
C ALA A 48 8.57 -30.95 -25.08
N TYR A 49 8.19 -30.21 -26.12
CA TYR A 49 8.81 -30.32 -27.45
C TYR A 49 10.27 -29.89 -27.46
N LYS A 50 10.66 -28.86 -26.71
CA LYS A 50 12.08 -28.41 -26.62
C LYS A 50 13.03 -29.53 -26.19
N LYS A 51 12.55 -30.49 -25.40
CA LYS A 51 13.35 -31.65 -24.97
C LYS A 51 13.38 -32.80 -25.96
N THR A 52 12.30 -32.97 -26.72
CA THR A 52 12.01 -34.22 -27.46
C THR A 52 12.09 -34.04 -28.98
N ALA A 53 12.18 -32.80 -29.48
CA ALA A 53 12.20 -32.51 -30.91
C ALA A 53 13.52 -32.94 -31.58
N GLU A 54 13.55 -34.19 -32.05
CA GLU A 54 14.69 -34.76 -32.78
C GLU A 54 14.56 -34.59 -34.30
N VAL A 55 13.33 -34.68 -34.82
CA VAL A 55 13.01 -34.65 -36.25
C VAL A 55 12.55 -33.26 -36.70
N ASP A 56 12.76 -32.92 -37.97
CA ASP A 56 12.39 -31.61 -38.53
C ASP A 56 10.89 -31.30 -38.43
N GLU A 57 10.01 -32.30 -38.49
CA GLU A 57 8.57 -32.11 -38.26
C GLU A 57 8.27 -31.62 -36.84
N ASP A 58 8.94 -32.17 -35.83
CA ASP A 58 8.75 -31.76 -34.44
C ASP A 58 9.34 -30.38 -34.17
N ARG A 59 10.45 -30.02 -34.86
CA ARG A 59 11.01 -28.67 -34.84
C ARG A 59 10.06 -27.66 -35.51
N ALA A 60 9.38 -28.05 -36.59
CA ALA A 60 8.39 -27.21 -37.24
C ALA A 60 7.17 -26.98 -36.33
N ARG A 61 6.66 -28.03 -35.67
CA ARG A 61 5.60 -27.92 -34.65
C ARG A 61 6.02 -27.05 -33.47
N LEU A 62 7.25 -27.21 -32.98
CA LEU A 62 7.79 -26.39 -31.90
C LEU A 62 7.74 -24.90 -32.28
N ARG A 63 8.21 -24.52 -33.48
CA ARG A 63 8.16 -23.14 -33.95
C ARG A 63 6.73 -22.61 -34.12
N ASP A 64 5.81 -23.42 -34.62
CA ASP A 64 4.40 -23.05 -34.72
C ASP A 64 3.83 -22.77 -33.31
N LEU A 65 4.04 -23.66 -32.34
CA LEU A 65 3.58 -23.47 -30.96
C LEU A 65 4.17 -22.21 -30.31
N GLU A 66 5.48 -21.96 -30.47
CA GLU A 66 6.13 -20.73 -29.99
C GLU A 66 5.46 -19.49 -30.62
N GLY A 67 5.26 -19.49 -31.94
CA GLY A 67 4.57 -18.40 -32.64
C GLY A 67 3.15 -18.19 -32.13
N ARG A 68 2.41 -19.26 -31.81
CA ARG A 68 1.03 -19.19 -31.30
C ARG A 68 0.95 -18.57 -29.91
N VAL A 69 1.89 -18.94 -29.02
CA VAL A 69 2.03 -18.33 -27.68
C VAL A 69 2.40 -16.86 -27.79
N THR A 70 3.42 -16.56 -28.60
CA THR A 70 3.92 -15.20 -28.80
C THR A 70 2.83 -14.28 -29.33
N THR A 71 2.09 -14.68 -30.37
CA THR A 71 1.01 -13.87 -30.93
C THR A 71 -0.11 -13.64 -29.92
N CYS A 72 -0.55 -14.67 -29.18
CA CYS A 72 -1.58 -14.53 -28.15
C CYS A 72 -1.18 -13.55 -27.05
N MET A 73 -0.02 -13.74 -26.42
CA MET A 73 0.44 -12.88 -25.32
C MET A 73 0.70 -11.45 -25.77
N ARG A 74 1.26 -11.27 -26.97
CA ARG A 74 1.48 -9.92 -27.54
C ARG A 74 0.18 -9.22 -27.89
N SER A 75 -0.84 -9.92 -28.35
CA SER A 75 -2.14 -9.30 -28.61
C SER A 75 -2.85 -8.87 -27.33
N LEU A 76 -2.72 -9.64 -26.24
CA LEU A 76 -3.17 -9.19 -24.92
C LEU A 76 -2.45 -7.91 -24.48
N LEU A 77 -1.13 -7.82 -24.71
CA LEU A 77 -0.37 -6.58 -24.47
C LEU A 77 -0.93 -5.42 -25.29
N VAL A 78 -1.19 -5.62 -26.58
CA VAL A 78 -1.74 -4.59 -27.47
C VAL A 78 -3.12 -4.13 -27.00
N CYS A 79 -4.00 -5.05 -26.58
CA CYS A 79 -5.31 -4.72 -26.00
C CYS A 79 -5.18 -3.79 -24.77
N MET A 80 -4.22 -4.05 -23.89
CA MET A 80 -3.97 -3.20 -22.74
C MET A 80 -3.30 -1.87 -23.13
N MET A 81 -2.34 -1.90 -24.07
CA MET A 81 -1.64 -0.69 -24.56
C MET A 81 -2.58 0.31 -25.23
N ARG A 82 -3.63 -0.17 -25.92
CA ARG A 82 -4.69 0.70 -26.47
C ARG A 82 -5.44 1.50 -25.40
N GLN A 83 -5.33 1.13 -24.14
CA GLN A 83 -5.97 1.78 -22.98
C GLN A 83 -4.95 2.50 -22.08
N ALA A 84 -3.81 2.93 -22.62
CA ALA A 84 -2.76 3.60 -21.85
C ALA A 84 -3.24 4.87 -21.12
N ASP A 85 -4.22 5.58 -21.68
CA ASP A 85 -4.84 6.75 -21.06
C ASP A 85 -5.68 6.39 -19.82
N LYS A 86 -6.40 5.26 -19.85
CA LYS A 86 -7.11 4.71 -18.67
C LYS A 86 -6.11 4.35 -17.58
N LEU A 87 -5.04 3.64 -17.95
CA LEU A 87 -3.97 3.28 -17.02
C LEU A 87 -3.36 4.52 -16.34
N GLU A 88 -3.10 5.60 -17.10
CA GLU A 88 -2.56 6.83 -16.55
C GLU A 88 -3.51 7.50 -15.55
N ARG A 89 -4.81 7.57 -15.86
CA ARG A 89 -5.82 8.11 -14.93
C ARG A 89 -5.97 7.24 -13.68
N PHE A 90 -5.91 5.92 -13.83
CA PHE A 90 -6.08 4.97 -12.73
C PHE A 90 -5.05 5.14 -11.61
N LYS A 91 -3.80 5.51 -11.95
CA LYS A 91 -2.73 5.73 -10.95
C LYS A 91 -3.16 6.72 -9.86
N ALA A 92 -3.95 7.74 -10.24
CA ALA A 92 -4.48 8.74 -9.34
C ALA A 92 -5.85 8.36 -8.77
N SER A 93 -6.79 7.92 -9.62
CA SER A 93 -8.18 7.70 -9.19
C SER A 93 -8.38 6.41 -8.40
N ARG A 94 -7.72 5.32 -8.83
CA ARG A 94 -7.90 3.95 -8.34
C ARG A 94 -9.38 3.54 -8.32
N GLN A 95 -10.17 4.05 -9.28
CA GLN A 95 -11.60 3.79 -9.39
C GLN A 95 -11.89 2.78 -10.51
N PRO A 96 -13.00 2.03 -10.42
CA PRO A 96 -13.45 1.15 -11.49
C PRO A 96 -13.54 1.83 -12.85
N ALA A 97 -14.01 3.07 -12.95
CA ALA A 97 -14.20 3.78 -14.22
C ALA A 97 -12.90 3.99 -15.03
N ASP A 98 -11.75 4.09 -14.35
CA ASP A 98 -10.46 4.27 -15.03
C ASP A 98 -9.67 2.95 -15.14
N ALA A 99 -10.23 1.82 -14.70
CA ALA A 99 -9.53 0.54 -14.71
C ALA A 99 -9.35 -0.02 -16.13
N LEU A 100 -8.33 -0.86 -16.33
CA LEU A 100 -8.17 -1.55 -17.60
C LEU A 100 -9.33 -2.52 -17.84
N HIS A 101 -9.85 -2.58 -19.07
CA HIS A 101 -10.74 -3.66 -19.45
C HIS A 101 -10.01 -5.01 -19.47
N CYS A 102 -10.72 -6.06 -19.08
CA CYS A 102 -10.21 -7.44 -19.09
C CYS A 102 -10.88 -8.34 -20.13
N LYS A 103 -11.75 -7.76 -20.98
CA LYS A 103 -12.56 -8.46 -21.97
C LYS A 103 -12.55 -7.71 -23.31
N PHE A 104 -12.13 -8.39 -24.36
CA PHE A 104 -11.88 -7.82 -25.69
C PHE A 104 -12.51 -8.64 -26.81
N SER A 105 -12.57 -8.03 -28.00
CA SER A 105 -12.87 -8.72 -29.25
C SER A 105 -11.67 -9.57 -29.65
N ALA A 106 -11.88 -10.87 -29.92
CA ALA A 106 -10.82 -11.73 -30.40
C ALA A 106 -10.37 -11.30 -31.81
N ALA A 107 -11.29 -10.82 -32.65
CA ALA A 107 -10.97 -10.37 -34.01
C ALA A 107 -10.36 -8.96 -34.09
N HIS A 108 -10.77 -8.03 -33.22
CA HIS A 108 -10.46 -6.59 -33.38
C HIS A 108 -9.56 -5.99 -32.29
N LEU A 109 -9.36 -6.70 -31.17
CA LEU A 109 -8.58 -6.26 -30.00
C LEU A 109 -9.19 -5.10 -29.20
N ASP A 110 -10.42 -4.67 -29.52
CA ASP A 110 -11.12 -3.58 -28.84
C ASP A 110 -11.98 -4.09 -27.69
N SER A 111 -12.28 -3.24 -26.71
CA SER A 111 -13.20 -3.57 -25.61
C SER A 111 -14.61 -3.83 -26.14
N VAL A 112 -15.24 -4.91 -25.69
CA VAL A 112 -16.57 -5.35 -26.16
C VAL A 112 -17.73 -4.88 -25.28
N THR A 113 -17.43 -4.28 -24.13
CA THR A 113 -18.40 -3.79 -23.14
C THR A 113 -17.98 -2.42 -22.64
N GLY A 114 -18.96 -1.54 -22.38
CA GLY A 114 -18.70 -0.24 -21.73
C GLY A 114 -18.33 -0.37 -20.24
N ASP A 115 -17.69 0.66 -19.70
CA ASP A 115 -17.13 0.69 -18.33
C ASP A 115 -18.14 0.35 -17.23
N SER A 116 -19.38 0.83 -17.35
CA SER A 116 -20.43 0.63 -16.34
C SER A 116 -21.17 -0.71 -16.46
N ASN A 117 -20.93 -1.47 -17.54
CA ASN A 117 -21.71 -2.67 -17.86
C ASN A 117 -20.98 -3.97 -17.49
N TYR A 118 -19.75 -3.87 -17.00
CA TYR A 118 -18.90 -5.02 -16.73
C TYR A 118 -17.91 -4.72 -15.60
N GLY A 119 -17.76 -5.68 -14.67
CA GLY A 119 -16.83 -5.61 -13.54
C GLY A 119 -15.38 -5.75 -13.98
N HIS A 120 -14.86 -4.73 -14.67
CA HIS A 120 -13.63 -4.81 -15.43
C HIS A 120 -12.36 -4.53 -14.61
N LEU A 121 -12.48 -3.86 -13.46
CA LEU A 121 -11.41 -3.75 -12.48
C LEU A 121 -11.13 -5.14 -11.88
N GLN A 122 -10.20 -5.86 -12.48
CA GLN A 122 -9.76 -7.22 -12.12
C GLN A 122 -8.23 -7.21 -12.04
N LEU A 123 -7.70 -7.00 -10.85
CA LEU A 123 -6.25 -6.92 -10.66
C LEU A 123 -5.60 -8.30 -10.82
N ASP A 124 -6.32 -9.37 -10.49
CA ASP A 124 -5.89 -10.77 -10.68
C ASP A 124 -5.56 -11.08 -12.14
N ALA A 125 -6.36 -10.61 -13.09
CA ALA A 125 -6.19 -10.91 -14.51
C ALA A 125 -4.92 -10.26 -15.07
N VAL A 126 -4.68 -8.99 -14.75
CA VAL A 126 -3.47 -8.27 -15.15
C VAL A 126 -2.23 -8.84 -14.45
N ALA A 127 -2.34 -9.18 -13.17
CA ALA A 127 -1.26 -9.82 -12.43
C ALA A 127 -0.91 -11.21 -12.97
N LEU A 128 -1.90 -12.03 -13.32
CA LEU A 128 -1.68 -13.34 -13.95
C LEU A 128 -0.95 -13.20 -15.30
N TYR A 129 -1.33 -12.21 -16.11
CA TYR A 129 -0.64 -11.91 -17.36
C TYR A 129 0.84 -11.57 -17.12
N LEU A 130 1.13 -10.72 -16.13
CA LEU A 130 2.52 -10.35 -15.77
C LEU A 130 3.30 -11.55 -15.24
N LEU A 131 2.69 -12.37 -14.39
CA LEU A 131 3.30 -13.60 -13.89
C LEU A 131 3.62 -14.59 -15.03
N ALA A 132 2.69 -14.78 -15.96
CA ALA A 132 2.91 -15.62 -17.13
C ALA A 132 3.99 -15.04 -18.05
N LEU A 133 3.98 -13.72 -18.28
CA LEU A 133 5.03 -13.01 -19.03
C LEU A 133 6.41 -13.28 -18.42
N ALA A 134 6.53 -13.18 -17.09
CA ALA A 134 7.78 -13.46 -16.39
C ALA A 134 8.24 -14.91 -16.58
N GLN A 135 7.38 -15.90 -16.32
CA GLN A 135 7.71 -17.32 -16.43
C GLN A 135 8.07 -17.71 -17.87
N ILE A 136 7.32 -17.22 -18.86
CA ILE A 136 7.58 -17.47 -20.29
C ILE A 136 8.90 -16.83 -20.72
N THR A 137 9.18 -15.59 -20.31
CA THR A 137 10.44 -14.89 -20.62
C THR A 137 11.63 -15.57 -19.97
N ALA A 138 11.50 -16.00 -18.71
CA ALA A 138 12.52 -16.77 -17.99
C ALA A 138 12.84 -18.12 -18.65
N SER A 139 11.88 -18.72 -19.38
CA SER A 139 12.11 -19.93 -20.18
C SER A 139 12.83 -19.68 -21.52
N GLY A 140 13.14 -18.42 -21.84
CA GLY A 140 13.85 -17.99 -23.05
C GLY A 140 12.95 -17.56 -24.22
N LEU A 141 11.63 -17.49 -24.05
CA LEU A 141 10.72 -16.96 -25.08
C LEU A 141 10.44 -15.48 -24.82
N VAL A 142 11.12 -14.60 -25.55
CA VAL A 142 11.01 -13.14 -25.39
C VAL A 142 9.73 -12.63 -26.05
N LEU A 143 8.90 -11.93 -25.28
CA LEU A 143 7.59 -11.42 -25.71
C LEU A 143 7.55 -9.91 -25.93
N ILE A 144 8.50 -9.15 -25.38
CA ILE A 144 8.58 -7.68 -25.46
C ILE A 144 9.69 -7.29 -26.43
N TYR A 145 9.43 -6.34 -27.34
CA TYR A 145 10.35 -6.01 -28.45
C TYR A 145 10.73 -4.53 -28.51
N THR A 146 9.96 -3.62 -27.92
CA THR A 146 10.26 -2.19 -27.93
C THR A 146 10.40 -1.59 -26.54
N GLN A 147 11.04 -0.43 -26.46
CA GLN A 147 11.18 0.31 -25.20
C GLN A 147 9.84 0.86 -24.72
N GLU A 148 8.94 1.22 -25.65
CA GLU A 148 7.57 1.64 -25.35
C GLU A 148 6.75 0.50 -24.73
N GLU A 149 6.88 -0.72 -25.26
CA GLU A 149 6.26 -1.91 -24.68
C GLU A 149 6.84 -2.19 -23.28
N ALA A 150 8.16 -2.11 -23.11
CA ALA A 150 8.80 -2.29 -21.80
C ALA A 150 8.34 -1.23 -20.78
N ALA A 151 8.26 0.04 -21.19
CA ALA A 151 7.72 1.10 -20.35
C ALA A 151 6.25 0.84 -19.99
N PHE A 152 5.43 0.37 -20.93
CA PHE A 152 4.04 0.01 -20.64
C PHE A 152 3.95 -1.14 -19.63
N VAL A 153 4.76 -2.19 -19.76
CA VAL A 153 4.83 -3.30 -18.79
C VAL A 153 5.25 -2.79 -17.40
N GLN A 154 6.24 -1.88 -17.32
CA GLN A 154 6.60 -1.22 -16.07
C GLN A 154 5.42 -0.45 -15.45
N ASN A 155 4.54 0.13 -16.28
CA ASN A 155 3.33 0.79 -15.80
C ASN A 155 2.21 -0.18 -15.41
N LEU A 156 2.14 -1.38 -16.00
CA LEU A 156 1.26 -2.45 -15.52
C LEU A 156 1.68 -2.93 -14.13
N VAL A 157 2.99 -2.96 -13.85
CA VAL A 157 3.51 -3.22 -12.49
C VAL A 157 3.05 -2.13 -11.52
N LEU A 158 3.15 -0.85 -11.90
CA LEU A 158 2.63 0.27 -11.10
C LEU A 158 1.10 0.26 -10.97
N TYR A 159 0.39 -0.36 -11.92
CA TYR A 159 -1.07 -0.53 -11.85
C TYR A 159 -1.47 -1.53 -10.75
N ILE A 160 -0.67 -2.58 -10.52
CA ILE A 160 -0.94 -3.61 -9.50
C ILE A 160 -0.20 -3.38 -8.16
N ASP A 161 0.72 -2.42 -8.06
CA ASP A 161 1.55 -2.17 -6.86
C ASP A 161 0.72 -1.91 -5.60
N SER A 162 -0.46 -1.32 -5.77
CA SER A 162 -1.35 -0.88 -4.71
C SER A 162 -2.48 -1.87 -4.45
N ALA A 163 -2.41 -3.09 -4.98
CA ALA A 163 -3.47 -4.11 -4.87
C ALA A 163 -3.91 -4.38 -3.42
N TYR A 164 -3.00 -4.22 -2.44
CA TYR A 164 -3.31 -4.36 -1.01
C TYR A 164 -4.24 -3.26 -0.45
N THR A 165 -4.50 -2.18 -1.19
CA THR A 165 -5.41 -1.07 -0.82
C THR A 165 -6.52 -0.80 -1.83
N VAL A 166 -6.59 -1.55 -2.92
CA VAL A 166 -7.56 -1.33 -4.00
C VAL A 166 -8.57 -2.47 -3.99
N CYS A 167 -9.83 -2.12 -3.76
CA CYS A 167 -10.94 -3.06 -3.92
C CYS A 167 -11.22 -3.28 -5.41
N ASP A 168 -11.48 -4.53 -5.81
CA ASP A 168 -11.74 -4.92 -7.19
C ASP A 168 -12.93 -5.90 -7.29
N TYR A 169 -13.26 -6.34 -8.52
CA TYR A 169 -14.36 -7.28 -8.77
C TYR A 169 -13.97 -8.75 -8.55
N GLY A 170 -12.70 -9.01 -8.22
CA GLY A 170 -12.14 -10.34 -8.00
C GLY A 170 -12.20 -11.26 -9.22
N ILE A 171 -11.72 -12.49 -9.03
CA ILE A 171 -11.60 -13.49 -10.10
C ILE A 171 -12.95 -13.90 -10.72
N TRP A 172 -14.06 -13.65 -10.04
CA TRP A 172 -15.40 -13.98 -10.53
C TRP A 172 -16.18 -12.78 -11.10
N GLU A 173 -15.53 -11.61 -11.22
CA GLU A 173 -16.06 -10.46 -11.97
C GLU A 173 -17.32 -9.83 -11.32
N ARG A 174 -17.50 -10.05 -10.01
CA ARG A 174 -18.72 -9.71 -9.25
C ARG A 174 -18.50 -8.82 -8.04
N GLY A 175 -17.26 -8.76 -7.55
CA GLY A 175 -16.93 -8.02 -6.33
C GLY A 175 -17.48 -8.75 -5.12
N ASP A 176 -18.39 -8.13 -4.40
CA ASP A 176 -19.00 -8.67 -3.19
C ASP A 176 -19.84 -9.95 -3.41
N LYS A 177 -20.07 -10.72 -2.34
CA LYS A 177 -20.82 -11.99 -2.38
C LYS A 177 -22.27 -11.82 -2.86
N THR A 178 -22.91 -10.68 -2.60
CA THR A 178 -24.27 -10.40 -3.07
C THR A 178 -24.31 -10.01 -4.53
N ASN A 179 -23.16 -9.75 -5.15
CA ASN A 179 -23.03 -9.38 -6.55
C ASN A 179 -23.89 -8.14 -6.85
N HIS A 180 -23.75 -7.07 -6.06
CA HIS A 180 -24.45 -5.79 -6.27
C HIS A 180 -23.56 -4.76 -6.98
N GLY A 181 -22.48 -5.21 -7.62
CA GLY A 181 -21.54 -4.34 -8.33
C GLY A 181 -20.59 -3.57 -7.41
N LEU A 182 -20.45 -3.98 -6.14
CA LEU A 182 -19.55 -3.36 -5.18
C LEU A 182 -18.20 -4.09 -5.16
N PRO A 183 -17.08 -3.41 -5.42
CA PRO A 183 -15.76 -4.02 -5.33
C PRO A 183 -15.35 -4.27 -3.87
N GLU A 184 -14.57 -5.33 -3.64
CA GLU A 184 -14.03 -5.69 -2.32
C GLU A 184 -12.52 -5.95 -2.41
N LEU A 185 -11.85 -5.95 -1.26
CA LEU A 185 -10.46 -6.40 -1.20
C LEU A 185 -10.43 -7.93 -1.27
N ASN A 186 -10.08 -8.48 -2.44
CA ASN A 186 -10.08 -9.91 -2.73
C ASN A 186 -8.68 -10.52 -2.52
N SER A 187 -8.59 -11.59 -1.74
CA SER A 187 -7.35 -12.34 -1.47
C SER A 187 -6.77 -12.94 -2.75
N THR A 188 -7.61 -13.39 -3.70
CA THR A 188 -7.15 -13.86 -5.02
C THR A 188 -6.35 -12.81 -5.76
N SER A 189 -6.87 -11.59 -5.84
CA SER A 189 -6.23 -10.44 -6.50
C SER A 189 -4.95 -10.00 -5.80
N VAL A 190 -4.96 -9.86 -4.47
CA VAL A 190 -3.77 -9.49 -3.69
C VAL A 190 -2.68 -10.57 -3.81
N GLY A 191 -3.07 -11.84 -3.79
CA GLY A 191 -2.21 -13.01 -3.96
C GLY A 191 -1.49 -13.04 -5.30
N MET A 192 -2.28 -12.92 -6.37
CA MET A 192 -1.74 -12.90 -7.72
C MET A 192 -0.85 -11.68 -7.96
N ALA A 193 -1.25 -10.50 -7.46
CA ALA A 193 -0.45 -9.29 -7.54
C ALA A 193 0.89 -9.43 -6.81
N LYS A 194 0.93 -10.00 -5.59
CA LYS A 194 2.19 -10.29 -4.89
C LYS A 194 3.10 -11.16 -5.76
N ALA A 195 2.58 -12.27 -6.29
CA ALA A 195 3.36 -13.19 -7.10
C ALA A 195 3.91 -12.51 -8.37
N ALA A 196 3.09 -11.71 -9.04
CA ALA A 196 3.50 -10.94 -10.21
C ALA A 196 4.58 -9.89 -9.87
N LEU A 197 4.40 -9.12 -8.79
CA LEU A 197 5.39 -8.14 -8.33
C LEU A 197 6.75 -8.80 -8.01
N GLU A 198 6.73 -9.93 -7.30
CA GLU A 198 7.96 -10.67 -6.99
C GLU A 198 8.60 -11.30 -8.24
N ALA A 199 7.80 -11.81 -9.19
CA ALA A 199 8.31 -12.43 -10.42
C ALA A 199 8.84 -11.42 -11.44
N MET A 200 8.27 -10.21 -11.48
CA MET A 200 8.70 -9.14 -12.39
C MET A 200 9.92 -8.37 -11.86
N SER A 201 10.21 -8.43 -10.56
CA SER A 201 11.34 -7.71 -9.97
C SER A 201 12.66 -8.16 -10.59
N GLU A 202 13.41 -7.19 -11.15
CA GLU A 202 14.72 -7.41 -11.78
C GLU A 202 14.69 -8.34 -13.01
N LEU A 203 13.51 -8.55 -13.61
CA LEU A 203 13.37 -9.30 -14.87
C LEU A 203 13.83 -8.45 -16.06
N ASP A 204 14.69 -9.01 -16.92
CA ASP A 204 15.01 -8.43 -18.23
C ASP A 204 13.94 -8.82 -19.27
N LEU A 205 13.14 -7.84 -19.70
CA LEU A 205 12.06 -8.06 -20.67
C LEU A 205 12.55 -8.43 -22.08
N PHE A 206 13.81 -8.14 -22.43
CA PHE A 206 14.40 -8.54 -23.71
C PHE A 206 15.21 -9.84 -23.61
N GLY A 207 15.11 -10.56 -22.49
CA GLY A 207 15.87 -11.78 -22.24
C GLY A 207 17.37 -11.50 -22.13
N SER A 208 18.22 -12.36 -22.70
CA SER A 208 19.68 -12.20 -22.59
C SER A 208 20.28 -11.03 -23.38
N SER A 209 19.47 -10.30 -24.14
CA SER A 209 19.91 -9.24 -25.06
C SER A 209 19.52 -7.83 -24.59
N GLY A 210 18.97 -7.69 -23.38
CA GLY A 210 18.49 -6.40 -22.89
C GLY A 210 19.58 -5.47 -22.39
N GLY A 211 19.28 -4.17 -22.46
CA GLY A 211 20.06 -3.12 -21.82
C GLY A 211 19.50 -2.74 -20.44
N PRO A 212 20.16 -1.85 -19.69
CA PRO A 212 19.75 -1.48 -18.34
C PRO A 212 18.32 -0.91 -18.21
N ARG A 213 17.74 -0.40 -19.31
CA ARG A 213 16.36 0.10 -19.41
C ARG A 213 15.29 -0.99 -19.61
N ALA A 214 15.71 -2.22 -19.87
CA ALA A 214 14.82 -3.36 -20.08
C ALA A 214 14.39 -4.04 -18.77
N PHE A 215 15.13 -3.76 -17.68
CA PHE A 215 14.85 -4.31 -16.37
C PHE A 215 13.61 -3.66 -15.76
N VAL A 216 12.73 -4.51 -15.27
CA VAL A 216 11.57 -4.07 -14.49
C VAL A 216 11.98 -3.86 -13.04
N HIS A 217 11.63 -2.69 -12.51
CA HIS A 217 11.89 -2.34 -11.12
C HIS A 217 10.59 -2.38 -10.32
N VAL A 218 10.66 -3.04 -9.16
CA VAL A 218 9.55 -3.17 -8.22
C VAL A 218 10.03 -2.70 -6.86
N MET A 219 9.22 -1.91 -6.15
CA MET A 219 9.54 -1.58 -4.76
C MET A 219 9.18 -2.76 -3.87
N ALA A 220 10.17 -3.25 -3.11
CA ALA A 220 10.00 -4.42 -2.26
C ALA A 220 8.87 -4.23 -1.24
N ASP A 221 8.69 -3.01 -0.72
CA ASP A 221 7.62 -2.67 0.24
C ASP A 221 6.21 -3.02 -0.30
N ASP A 222 5.94 -2.82 -1.59
CA ASP A 222 4.62 -3.07 -2.19
C ASP A 222 4.28 -4.58 -2.15
N SER A 223 5.22 -5.43 -2.55
CA SER A 223 5.05 -6.89 -2.47
C SER A 223 4.85 -7.39 -1.03
N GLN A 224 5.56 -6.79 -0.06
CA GLN A 224 5.48 -7.17 1.34
C GLN A 224 4.22 -6.64 2.04
N ASN A 225 3.65 -5.53 1.56
CA ASN A 225 2.33 -5.07 1.97
C ASN A 225 1.25 -6.06 1.51
N CYS A 226 1.31 -6.56 0.27
CA CYS A 226 0.44 -7.65 -0.19
C CYS A 226 0.61 -8.91 0.67
N ALA A 227 1.85 -9.29 1.00
CA ALA A 227 2.14 -10.43 1.88
C ALA A 227 1.49 -10.30 3.25
N ALA A 228 1.61 -9.12 3.87
CA ALA A 228 1.03 -8.84 5.18
C ALA A 228 -0.50 -8.90 5.16
N VAL A 229 -1.14 -8.40 4.09
CA VAL A 229 -2.60 -8.52 3.91
C VAL A 229 -3.01 -9.99 3.81
N LEU A 230 -2.33 -10.79 2.98
CA LEU A 230 -2.64 -12.21 2.80
C LEU A 230 -2.49 -13.03 4.10
N GLU A 231 -1.46 -12.76 4.91
CA GLU A 231 -1.26 -13.40 6.22
C GLU A 231 -2.48 -13.23 7.15
N HIS A 232 -3.27 -12.16 6.95
CA HIS A 232 -4.40 -11.82 7.81
C HIS A 232 -5.77 -12.11 7.20
N MET A 233 -5.88 -12.12 5.87
CA MET A 233 -7.13 -12.45 5.20
C MET A 233 -7.37 -13.96 5.12
N LEU A 234 -6.33 -14.75 4.79
CA LEU A 234 -6.49 -16.18 4.61
C LEU A 234 -6.98 -16.90 5.88
N PRO A 235 -7.89 -17.89 5.76
CA PRO A 235 -8.37 -18.54 4.53
C PRO A 235 -9.57 -17.84 3.84
N ARG A 236 -9.90 -16.60 4.24
CA ARG A 236 -11.01 -15.84 3.65
C ARG A 236 -10.62 -15.23 2.31
N GLU A 237 -11.61 -15.10 1.44
CA GLU A 237 -11.44 -14.42 0.16
C GLU A 237 -11.64 -12.92 0.29
N SER A 238 -12.67 -12.48 1.00
CA SER A 238 -12.98 -11.06 1.17
C SER A 238 -13.77 -10.82 2.45
N CYS A 239 -14.26 -9.59 2.68
CA CYS A 239 -15.12 -9.31 3.83
C CYS A 239 -16.47 -10.04 3.79
N SER A 240 -17.05 -10.25 2.61
CA SER A 240 -18.32 -10.97 2.47
C SER A 240 -18.16 -12.46 2.15
N LYS A 241 -16.98 -12.90 1.67
CA LYS A 241 -16.70 -14.30 1.31
C LYS A 241 -15.78 -14.98 2.32
N GLU A 242 -16.34 -15.92 3.06
CA GLU A 242 -15.68 -16.70 4.10
C GLU A 242 -14.52 -17.57 3.58
N THR A 243 -14.58 -18.00 2.32
CA THR A 243 -13.50 -18.68 1.58
C THR A 243 -13.89 -18.77 0.10
N ASP A 244 -12.93 -19.11 -0.76
CA ASP A 244 -13.12 -19.26 -2.20
C ASP A 244 -12.13 -20.30 -2.75
N ALA A 245 -12.56 -21.13 -3.69
CA ALA A 245 -11.70 -22.15 -4.30
C ALA A 245 -10.63 -21.55 -5.23
N GLY A 246 -10.82 -20.32 -5.70
CA GLY A 246 -9.83 -19.54 -6.44
C GLY A 246 -8.54 -19.30 -5.66
N LEU A 247 -8.58 -19.34 -4.32
CA LEU A 247 -7.41 -19.26 -3.45
C LEU A 247 -6.40 -20.40 -3.70
N LEU A 248 -6.82 -21.53 -4.30
CA LEU A 248 -5.90 -22.59 -4.72
C LEU A 248 -4.85 -22.08 -5.73
N SER A 249 -5.22 -21.11 -6.57
CA SER A 249 -4.29 -20.47 -7.51
C SER A 249 -3.29 -19.53 -6.84
N VAL A 250 -3.56 -19.11 -5.61
CA VAL A 250 -2.72 -18.22 -4.79
C VAL A 250 -1.74 -19.02 -3.92
N ILE A 251 -2.24 -20.02 -3.20
CA ILE A 251 -1.42 -20.82 -2.28
C ILE A 251 -0.54 -21.84 -3.04
N GLY A 252 -0.93 -22.21 -4.26
CA GLY A 252 -0.19 -23.12 -5.13
C GLY A 252 0.04 -22.52 -6.51
N TYR A 253 0.09 -23.38 -7.53
CA TYR A 253 0.32 -22.96 -8.91
C TYR A 253 -0.86 -22.11 -9.45
N PRO A 254 -0.59 -20.97 -10.13
CA PRO A 254 0.73 -20.50 -10.57
C PRO A 254 1.45 -19.54 -9.61
N ALA A 255 0.77 -18.99 -8.60
CA ALA A 255 1.28 -17.83 -7.86
C ALA A 255 2.34 -18.18 -6.80
N PHE A 256 2.10 -19.23 -6.01
CA PHE A 256 2.88 -19.54 -4.79
C PHE A 256 3.15 -18.28 -3.95
N ALA A 257 2.08 -17.55 -3.63
CA ALA A 257 2.17 -16.22 -3.05
C ALA A 257 2.34 -16.22 -1.53
N VAL A 258 2.08 -17.34 -0.85
CA VAL A 258 2.09 -17.41 0.62
C VAL A 258 3.38 -18.05 1.10
N ASP A 259 4.10 -17.38 2.00
CA ASP A 259 5.42 -17.82 2.48
C ASP A 259 5.30 -18.78 3.70
N ASN A 260 4.14 -18.84 4.36
CA ASN A 260 3.93 -19.64 5.57
C ASN A 260 3.20 -20.96 5.27
N GLU A 261 3.90 -22.07 5.43
CA GLU A 261 3.39 -23.44 5.20
C GLU A 261 2.14 -23.75 6.04
N ASP A 262 2.10 -23.33 7.31
CA ASP A 262 0.94 -23.59 8.17
C ASP A 262 -0.32 -22.89 7.63
N THR A 263 -0.16 -21.67 7.10
CA THR A 263 -1.25 -20.93 6.48
C THR A 263 -1.69 -21.57 5.16
N ILE A 264 -0.75 -22.07 4.35
CA ILE A 264 -1.05 -22.80 3.10
C ILE A 264 -1.89 -24.03 3.41
N VAL A 265 -1.41 -24.88 4.32
CA VAL A 265 -2.08 -26.13 4.71
C VAL A 265 -3.46 -25.82 5.29
N ALA A 266 -3.56 -24.90 6.25
CA ALA A 266 -4.85 -24.53 6.85
C ALA A 266 -5.85 -23.98 5.82
N THR A 267 -5.37 -23.20 4.85
CA THR A 267 -6.22 -22.64 3.79
C THR A 267 -6.72 -23.72 2.84
N ARG A 268 -5.83 -24.60 2.37
CA ARG A 268 -6.22 -25.73 1.51
C ARG A 268 -7.22 -26.64 2.20
N ASP A 269 -6.95 -27.01 3.44
CA ASP A 269 -7.81 -27.92 4.20
C ASP A 269 -9.19 -27.28 4.45
N TYR A 270 -9.25 -25.97 4.67
CA TYR A 270 -10.51 -25.24 4.80
C TYR A 270 -11.31 -25.23 3.48
N ILE A 271 -10.65 -24.98 2.34
CA ILE A 271 -11.26 -25.03 1.01
C ILE A 271 -11.80 -26.43 0.73
N VAL A 272 -10.98 -27.46 0.90
CA VAL A 272 -11.37 -28.86 0.67
C VAL A 272 -12.54 -29.25 1.57
N ALA A 273 -12.48 -28.91 2.86
CA ALA A 273 -13.55 -29.26 3.81
C ALA A 273 -14.89 -28.55 3.54
N LYS A 274 -14.87 -27.36 2.95
CA LYS A 274 -16.07 -26.53 2.75
C LYS A 274 -16.64 -26.56 1.34
N LEU A 275 -15.77 -26.67 0.33
CA LEU A 275 -16.14 -26.45 -1.07
C LEU A 275 -15.98 -27.71 -1.93
N GLU A 276 -15.25 -28.74 -1.50
CA GLU A 276 -15.08 -29.97 -2.29
C GLU A 276 -16.39 -30.77 -2.39
N GLY A 277 -16.76 -31.11 -3.63
CA GLY A 277 -17.90 -31.94 -3.98
C GLY A 277 -17.51 -33.16 -4.83
N ARG A 278 -18.49 -33.82 -5.44
CA ARG A 278 -18.28 -35.04 -6.25
C ARG A 278 -17.70 -34.74 -7.64
N TYR A 279 -17.95 -33.55 -8.17
CA TYR A 279 -17.65 -33.08 -9.52
C TYR A 279 -16.62 -31.94 -9.57
N GLY A 280 -16.01 -31.59 -8.43
CA GLY A 280 -15.05 -30.49 -8.34
C GLY A 280 -15.19 -29.75 -7.02
N CYS A 281 -14.87 -28.45 -7.00
CA CYS A 281 -15.22 -27.58 -5.88
C CYS A 281 -16.26 -26.54 -6.31
N CYS A 282 -17.13 -26.12 -5.40
CA CYS A 282 -17.89 -24.88 -5.60
C CYS A 282 -16.93 -23.69 -5.59
N ARG A 283 -17.28 -22.58 -6.27
CA ARG A 283 -16.44 -21.37 -6.29
C ARG A 283 -16.34 -20.78 -4.87
N PHE A 284 -17.49 -20.51 -4.27
CA PHE A 284 -17.66 -20.14 -2.86
C PHE A 284 -19.07 -20.56 -2.42
N LEU A 285 -19.31 -20.57 -1.11
CA LEU A 285 -20.61 -20.97 -0.55
C LEU A 285 -21.71 -19.97 -0.94
N ARG A 286 -22.93 -20.47 -1.21
CA ARG A 286 -24.10 -19.69 -1.63
C ARG A 286 -23.92 -18.94 -2.95
N ASP A 287 -23.11 -19.50 -3.83
CA ASP A 287 -22.95 -19.00 -5.18
C ASP A 287 -24.10 -19.48 -6.08
N GLY A 288 -24.87 -18.52 -6.60
CA GLY A 288 -26.00 -18.80 -7.48
C GLY A 288 -25.65 -19.10 -8.92
N TYR A 289 -24.41 -18.86 -9.35
CA TYR A 289 -24.08 -18.88 -10.77
C TYR A 289 -24.37 -20.22 -11.45
N ARG A 290 -25.19 -20.16 -12.50
CA ARG A 290 -25.71 -21.28 -13.30
C ARG A 290 -26.52 -22.30 -12.52
N THR A 291 -26.86 -22.03 -11.27
CA THR A 291 -27.81 -22.88 -10.54
C THR A 291 -29.19 -22.77 -11.19
N ALA A 292 -30.00 -23.81 -11.08
CA ALA A 292 -31.34 -23.80 -11.68
C ALA A 292 -32.31 -22.78 -11.04
N ARG A 293 -31.92 -22.16 -9.91
CA ARG A 293 -32.68 -21.09 -9.24
C ARG A 293 -32.20 -19.69 -9.60
N GLU A 294 -31.07 -19.54 -10.29
CA GLU A 294 -30.58 -18.23 -10.71
C GLU A 294 -31.43 -17.66 -11.84
N ASP A 295 -31.80 -16.39 -11.69
CA ASP A 295 -32.36 -15.62 -12.78
C ASP A 295 -31.24 -15.11 -13.70
N ALA A 296 -30.99 -15.84 -14.78
CA ALA A 296 -29.96 -15.51 -15.77
C ALA A 296 -30.22 -14.21 -16.55
N SER A 297 -31.39 -13.57 -16.40
CA SER A 297 -31.71 -12.30 -17.07
C SER A 297 -31.19 -11.08 -16.32
N ARG A 298 -30.84 -11.22 -15.03
CA ARG A 298 -30.35 -10.14 -14.17
C ARG A 298 -28.87 -10.29 -13.86
N LEU A 299 -28.16 -9.16 -13.81
CA LEU A 299 -26.74 -9.13 -13.45
C LEU A 299 -26.52 -9.31 -11.95
N HIS A 300 -27.40 -8.73 -11.13
CA HIS A 300 -27.27 -8.66 -9.67
C HIS A 300 -28.31 -9.54 -8.97
N TYR A 301 -27.94 -10.11 -7.83
CA TYR A 301 -28.86 -10.88 -6.99
C TYR A 301 -29.74 -9.96 -6.15
N GLU A 302 -30.88 -10.47 -5.70
CA GLU A 302 -31.64 -9.88 -4.62
C GLU A 302 -31.07 -10.35 -3.26
N PRO A 303 -31.17 -9.54 -2.20
CA PRO A 303 -30.60 -9.87 -0.88
C PRO A 303 -31.02 -11.23 -0.31
N TRP A 304 -32.22 -11.72 -0.65
CA TRP A 304 -32.75 -12.99 -0.16
C TRP A 304 -32.33 -14.20 -1.01
N GLU A 305 -31.79 -14.02 -2.22
CA GLU A 305 -31.49 -15.11 -3.15
C GLU A 305 -30.32 -15.98 -2.69
N LEU A 306 -29.33 -15.41 -1.98
CA LEU A 306 -28.15 -16.16 -1.52
C LEU A 306 -28.52 -17.41 -0.72
N LYS A 307 -29.56 -17.33 0.12
CA LYS A 307 -30.03 -18.48 0.91
C LYS A 307 -30.65 -19.57 0.03
N GLN A 308 -31.19 -19.21 -1.14
CA GLN A 308 -31.81 -20.17 -2.06
C GLN A 308 -30.78 -21.03 -2.81
N PHE A 309 -29.54 -20.54 -2.92
CA PHE A 309 -28.42 -21.21 -3.59
C PHE A 309 -27.64 -22.16 -2.69
N GLU A 310 -27.88 -22.10 -1.38
CA GLU A 310 -27.20 -22.94 -0.38
C GLU A 310 -27.42 -24.44 -0.68
N ASN A 311 -26.31 -25.18 -0.74
CA ASN A 311 -26.22 -26.61 -1.04
C ASN A 311 -26.60 -27.03 -2.47
N ILE A 312 -26.87 -26.10 -3.38
CA ILE A 312 -27.13 -26.39 -4.80
C ILE A 312 -26.11 -25.72 -5.74
N GLU A 313 -25.08 -25.10 -5.18
CA GLU A 313 -24.03 -24.37 -5.89
C GLU A 313 -23.38 -25.26 -6.96
N CYS A 314 -22.98 -24.69 -8.10
CA CYS A 314 -22.35 -25.48 -9.16
C CYS A 314 -20.94 -25.92 -8.76
N GLU A 315 -20.57 -27.15 -9.10
CA GLU A 315 -19.26 -27.73 -8.83
C GLU A 315 -18.37 -27.63 -10.07
N TRP A 316 -17.13 -27.17 -9.93
CA TRP A 316 -16.22 -26.87 -11.03
C TRP A 316 -15.05 -27.86 -11.06
N PRO A 317 -14.87 -28.65 -12.14
CA PRO A 317 -13.77 -29.60 -12.27
C PRO A 317 -12.40 -28.90 -12.36
N LEU A 318 -12.38 -27.60 -12.65
CA LEU A 318 -11.22 -26.74 -12.62
C LEU A 318 -10.40 -26.91 -11.33
N PHE A 319 -11.06 -26.98 -10.17
CA PHE A 319 -10.37 -27.05 -8.88
C PHE A 319 -9.73 -28.41 -8.60
N PHE A 320 -10.23 -29.49 -9.20
CA PHE A 320 -9.51 -30.77 -9.20
C PHE A 320 -8.23 -30.68 -10.02
N CYS A 321 -8.16 -29.85 -11.07
CA CYS A 321 -6.90 -29.59 -11.77
C CYS A 321 -5.91 -28.86 -10.85
N TYR A 322 -6.35 -27.84 -10.10
CA TYR A 322 -5.49 -27.15 -9.13
C TYR A 322 -5.00 -28.09 -8.02
N LEU A 323 -5.88 -28.90 -7.44
CA LEU A 323 -5.51 -29.88 -6.39
C LEU A 323 -4.58 -30.98 -6.92
N LEU A 324 -4.75 -31.39 -8.17
CA LEU A 324 -3.83 -32.32 -8.84
C LEU A 324 -2.46 -31.69 -9.08
N LEU A 325 -2.40 -30.44 -9.54
CA LEU A 325 -1.14 -29.71 -9.67
C LEU A 325 -0.45 -29.53 -8.31
N ASP A 326 -1.19 -29.16 -7.27
CA ASP A 326 -0.68 -29.08 -5.90
C ASP A 326 -0.05 -30.40 -5.46
N ALA A 327 -0.72 -31.53 -5.70
CA ALA A 327 -0.18 -32.85 -5.40
C ALA A 327 1.12 -33.14 -6.17
N TYR A 328 1.23 -32.74 -7.44
CA TYR A 328 2.47 -32.89 -8.20
C TYR A 328 3.59 -32.01 -7.67
N PHE A 329 3.33 -30.74 -7.31
CA PHE A 329 4.35 -29.85 -6.77
C PHE A 329 4.86 -30.28 -5.39
N ARG A 330 4.06 -31.01 -4.62
CA ARG A 330 4.44 -31.59 -3.32
C ARG A 330 4.99 -33.01 -3.41
N ASP A 331 5.18 -33.54 -4.62
CA ASP A 331 5.58 -34.93 -4.86
C ASP A 331 4.69 -35.98 -4.13
N ASP A 332 3.39 -35.68 -3.97
CA ASP A 332 2.40 -36.53 -3.30
C ASP A 332 1.69 -37.46 -4.29
N ALA A 333 2.34 -38.59 -4.60
CA ALA A 333 1.85 -39.55 -5.60
C ALA A 333 0.46 -40.14 -5.25
N ASN A 334 0.15 -40.30 -3.97
CA ASN A 334 -1.13 -40.86 -3.53
C ASN A 334 -2.27 -39.89 -3.81
N LEU A 335 -2.11 -38.62 -3.40
CA LEU A 335 -3.14 -37.62 -3.63
C LEU A 335 -3.28 -37.31 -5.12
N ALA A 336 -2.18 -37.30 -5.88
CA ALA A 336 -2.21 -37.14 -7.32
C ALA A 336 -3.03 -38.26 -8.00
N ALA A 337 -2.85 -39.52 -7.58
CA ALA A 337 -3.64 -40.63 -8.10
C ALA A 337 -5.14 -40.47 -7.78
N VAL A 338 -5.50 -39.99 -6.59
CA VAL A 338 -6.89 -39.75 -6.18
C VAL A 338 -7.55 -38.69 -7.06
N TYR A 339 -6.96 -37.50 -7.19
CA TYR A 339 -7.56 -36.43 -7.99
C TYR A 339 -7.51 -36.73 -9.48
N SER A 340 -6.46 -37.40 -9.98
CA SER A 340 -6.40 -37.87 -11.37
C SER A 340 -7.55 -38.83 -11.69
N ALA A 341 -7.79 -39.83 -10.82
CA ALA A 341 -8.90 -40.78 -11.00
C ALA A 341 -10.28 -40.13 -10.90
N ARG A 342 -10.44 -39.11 -10.03
CA ARG A 342 -11.70 -38.35 -9.94
C ARG A 342 -11.91 -37.49 -11.18
N LEU A 343 -10.88 -36.80 -11.65
CA LEU A 343 -10.93 -35.95 -12.83
C LEU A 343 -11.27 -36.76 -14.09
N GLU A 344 -10.69 -37.95 -14.27
CA GLU A 344 -11.01 -38.84 -15.39
C GLU A 344 -12.48 -39.27 -15.45
N LYS A 345 -13.20 -39.32 -14.33
CA LYS A 345 -14.65 -39.61 -14.31
C LYS A 345 -15.50 -38.45 -14.82
N LEU A 346 -14.96 -37.23 -14.80
CA LEU A 346 -15.65 -35.99 -15.16
C LEU A 346 -15.36 -35.55 -16.60
N VAL A 347 -14.28 -36.07 -17.18
CA VAL A 347 -13.87 -35.79 -18.56
C VAL A 347 -14.92 -36.31 -19.54
N LEU A 348 -15.41 -35.43 -20.39
CA LEU A 348 -16.31 -35.77 -21.49
C LEU A 348 -15.49 -36.02 -22.76
N ARG A 349 -16.10 -36.62 -23.78
CA ARG A 349 -15.46 -36.82 -25.09
C ARG A 349 -16.16 -35.99 -26.15
N ASN A 350 -15.39 -35.25 -26.95
CA ASN A 350 -15.92 -34.55 -28.11
C ASN A 350 -16.23 -35.51 -29.27
N ALA A 351 -16.73 -34.99 -30.40
CA ALA A 351 -17.07 -35.79 -31.58
C ALA A 351 -15.88 -36.59 -32.16
N GLU A 352 -14.65 -36.14 -31.91
CA GLU A 352 -13.40 -36.77 -32.35
C GLU A 352 -12.84 -37.75 -31.30
N GLY A 353 -13.54 -37.95 -30.17
CA GLY A 353 -13.15 -38.82 -29.07
C GLY A 353 -12.11 -38.22 -28.10
N LEU A 354 -11.73 -36.95 -28.27
CA LEU A 354 -10.76 -36.24 -27.42
C LEU A 354 -11.38 -35.82 -26.08
N PRO A 355 -10.60 -35.84 -24.99
CA PRO A 355 -11.06 -35.41 -23.67
C PRO A 355 -11.30 -33.90 -23.60
N VAL A 356 -12.50 -33.50 -23.15
CA VAL A 356 -12.90 -32.11 -22.94
C VAL A 356 -13.55 -31.93 -21.57
N LEU A 357 -13.17 -30.87 -20.86
CA LEU A 357 -13.77 -30.52 -19.56
C LEU A 357 -14.84 -29.43 -19.71
N PRO A 358 -16.00 -29.58 -19.05
CA PRO A 358 -17.01 -28.53 -18.97
C PRO A 358 -16.56 -27.42 -18.00
N GLU A 359 -17.25 -26.29 -18.07
CA GLU A 359 -17.12 -25.17 -17.14
C GLU A 359 -17.52 -25.59 -15.72
N SER A 360 -18.72 -26.14 -15.55
CA SER A 360 -19.20 -26.63 -14.26
C SER A 360 -20.28 -27.71 -14.38
N PHE A 361 -20.66 -28.29 -13.24
CA PHE A 361 -21.73 -29.28 -13.08
C PHE A 361 -22.83 -28.73 -12.17
N ALA A 362 -24.07 -28.68 -12.67
CA ALA A 362 -25.23 -28.13 -11.98
C ALA A 362 -26.28 -29.20 -11.67
N VAL A 363 -27.03 -28.99 -10.60
CA VAL A 363 -28.21 -29.79 -10.25
C VAL A 363 -29.32 -29.52 -11.29
N PRO A 364 -29.90 -30.54 -11.94
CA PRO A 364 -31.02 -30.35 -12.85
C PRO A 364 -32.22 -29.72 -12.15
N ALA A 365 -32.95 -28.82 -12.83
CA ALA A 365 -34.06 -28.06 -12.25
C ALA A 365 -35.12 -28.95 -11.56
N ALA A 366 -35.44 -30.11 -12.15
CA ALA A 366 -36.40 -31.06 -11.58
C ALA A 366 -35.92 -31.74 -10.28
N ALA A 367 -34.61 -31.78 -10.03
CA ALA A 367 -33.98 -32.46 -8.90
C ALA A 367 -33.64 -31.51 -7.73
N VAL A 368 -33.73 -30.18 -7.93
CA VAL A 368 -33.35 -29.16 -6.94
C VAL A 368 -34.06 -29.36 -5.60
N ALA A 369 -35.36 -29.67 -5.59
CA ALA A 369 -36.12 -29.85 -4.36
C ALA A 369 -35.60 -31.03 -3.51
N ALA A 370 -35.19 -32.12 -4.17
CA ALA A 370 -34.61 -33.29 -3.52
C ALA A 370 -33.20 -32.99 -2.99
N GLU A 371 -32.38 -32.28 -3.76
CA GLU A 371 -31.03 -31.86 -3.34
C GLU A 371 -31.07 -30.93 -2.12
N VAL A 372 -31.99 -29.96 -2.09
CA VAL A 372 -32.16 -29.06 -0.94
C VAL A 372 -32.58 -29.82 0.32
N THR A 373 -33.39 -30.87 0.16
CA THR A 373 -33.85 -31.70 1.29
C THR A 373 -32.74 -32.61 1.82
N ASN A 374 -31.91 -33.16 0.93
CA ASN A 374 -30.79 -34.03 1.26
C ASN A 374 -29.58 -33.68 0.37
N PRO A 375 -28.71 -32.75 0.82
CA PRO A 375 -27.55 -32.30 0.05
C PRO A 375 -26.63 -33.44 -0.39
N GLY A 376 -26.15 -33.39 -1.63
CA GLY A 376 -25.29 -34.40 -2.25
C GLY A 376 -26.03 -35.64 -2.76
N SER A 377 -27.36 -35.66 -2.76
CA SER A 377 -28.17 -36.82 -3.16
C SER A 377 -28.42 -36.93 -4.65
N GLN A 378 -28.37 -35.82 -5.39
CA GLN A 378 -28.70 -35.77 -6.81
C GLN A 378 -27.44 -35.71 -7.67
N ASP A 379 -27.46 -36.37 -8.82
CA ASP A 379 -26.40 -36.26 -9.81
C ASP A 379 -26.49 -34.93 -10.56
N ARG A 380 -25.33 -34.39 -10.93
CA ARG A 380 -25.19 -33.10 -11.61
C ARG A 380 -24.90 -33.31 -13.09
N GLN A 381 -25.37 -32.38 -13.92
CA GLN A 381 -25.16 -32.38 -15.37
C GLN A 381 -24.17 -31.27 -15.78
N PRO A 382 -23.35 -31.49 -16.83
CA PRO A 382 -22.43 -30.47 -17.32
C PRO A 382 -23.20 -29.25 -17.85
N VAL A 383 -22.75 -28.05 -17.48
CA VAL A 383 -23.31 -26.78 -17.93
C VAL A 383 -22.18 -25.78 -18.26
N GLY A 384 -22.51 -24.80 -19.08
CA GLY A 384 -21.57 -23.76 -19.50
C GLY A 384 -20.73 -24.12 -20.71
N ALA A 385 -19.55 -23.50 -20.82
CA ALA A 385 -18.64 -23.73 -21.94
C ALA A 385 -18.12 -25.18 -21.95
N LEU A 386 -18.03 -25.77 -23.14
CA LEU A 386 -17.48 -27.10 -23.36
C LEU A 386 -16.76 -27.15 -24.72
N PRO A 387 -15.42 -27.23 -24.76
CA PRO A 387 -14.51 -27.18 -23.61
C PRO A 387 -14.52 -25.79 -22.93
N HIS A 388 -14.37 -25.78 -21.61
CA HIS A 388 -14.07 -24.55 -20.88
C HIS A 388 -12.57 -24.26 -20.97
N LEU A 389 -12.20 -23.12 -21.57
CA LEU A 389 -10.81 -22.82 -21.95
C LEU A 389 -9.83 -22.90 -20.78
N TRP A 390 -10.20 -22.33 -19.62
CA TRP A 390 -9.35 -22.36 -18.42
C TRP A 390 -9.20 -23.78 -17.85
N SER A 391 -10.32 -24.51 -17.66
CA SER A 391 -10.28 -25.90 -17.18
C SER A 391 -9.47 -26.81 -18.11
N GLN A 392 -9.70 -26.66 -19.42
CA GLN A 392 -9.02 -27.45 -20.44
C GLN A 392 -7.52 -27.18 -20.46
N SER A 393 -7.12 -25.92 -20.29
CA SER A 393 -5.72 -25.51 -20.23
C SER A 393 -4.98 -26.16 -19.06
N LEU A 394 -5.55 -26.11 -17.85
CA LEU A 394 -4.93 -26.74 -16.68
C LEU A 394 -4.95 -28.28 -16.76
N TYR A 395 -6.00 -28.87 -17.32
CA TYR A 395 -6.06 -30.32 -17.55
C TYR A 395 -4.92 -30.79 -18.45
N ILE A 396 -4.64 -30.07 -19.54
CA ILE A 396 -3.53 -30.39 -20.43
C ILE A 396 -2.19 -30.33 -19.68
N VAL A 397 -1.96 -29.30 -18.86
CA VAL A 397 -0.74 -29.21 -18.03
C VAL A 397 -0.66 -30.39 -17.05
N CYS A 398 -1.76 -30.72 -16.37
CA CYS A 398 -1.83 -31.89 -15.46
C CYS A 398 -1.46 -33.19 -16.17
N LYS A 399 -1.91 -33.39 -17.41
CA LYS A 399 -1.61 -34.58 -18.20
C LYS A 399 -0.17 -34.63 -18.69
N LEU A 400 0.37 -33.50 -19.15
CA LEU A 400 1.78 -33.43 -19.54
C LEU A 400 2.71 -33.77 -18.36
N ILE A 401 2.37 -33.35 -17.15
CA ILE A 401 3.14 -33.72 -15.94
C ILE A 401 2.90 -35.19 -15.56
N GLY A 402 1.63 -35.62 -15.49
CA GLY A 402 1.25 -36.98 -15.09
C GLY A 402 1.85 -38.07 -15.96
N ASP A 403 1.96 -37.82 -17.27
CA ASP A 403 2.53 -38.77 -18.23
C ASP A 403 4.06 -38.59 -18.38
N GLY A 404 4.69 -37.74 -17.55
CA GLY A 404 6.14 -37.56 -17.49
C GLY A 404 6.77 -36.77 -18.64
N CYS A 405 5.96 -36.08 -19.47
CA CYS A 405 6.47 -35.20 -20.52
C CYS A 405 7.14 -33.94 -19.92
N LEU A 406 6.61 -33.46 -18.80
CA LEU A 406 7.11 -32.32 -18.04
C LEU A 406 7.29 -32.70 -16.57
N ARG A 407 8.21 -32.00 -15.90
CA ARG A 407 8.34 -31.96 -14.46
C ARG A 407 7.73 -30.65 -13.94
N PRO A 408 7.16 -30.61 -12.72
CA PRO A 408 6.55 -29.39 -12.17
C PRO A 408 7.48 -28.18 -12.16
N GLN A 409 8.79 -28.38 -11.94
CA GLN A 409 9.78 -27.31 -11.87
C GLN A 409 9.97 -26.55 -13.20
N GLU A 410 9.52 -27.12 -14.32
CA GLU A 410 9.77 -26.56 -15.65
C GLU A 410 8.71 -25.56 -16.08
N ILE A 411 7.51 -25.65 -15.51
CA ILE A 411 6.46 -24.65 -15.65
C ILE A 411 6.57 -23.55 -14.57
N ASP A 412 7.59 -23.62 -13.71
CA ASP A 412 7.99 -22.61 -12.73
C ASP A 412 9.51 -22.34 -12.80
N PRO A 413 10.04 -21.84 -13.93
CA PRO A 413 11.45 -21.54 -14.11
C PRO A 413 12.00 -20.48 -13.13
N ILE A 414 11.16 -19.59 -12.61
CA ILE A 414 11.56 -18.58 -11.61
C ILE A 414 11.68 -19.18 -10.19
N GLY A 415 11.17 -20.40 -9.97
CA GLY A 415 11.29 -21.09 -8.68
C GLY A 415 10.39 -20.51 -7.60
N ARG A 416 9.23 -19.96 -7.98
CA ARG A 416 8.25 -19.36 -7.06
C ARG A 416 7.81 -20.30 -5.94
N ARG A 417 7.71 -21.59 -6.22
CA ARG A 417 7.35 -22.62 -5.23
C ARG A 417 8.31 -22.71 -4.03
N LEU A 418 9.51 -22.15 -4.14
CA LEU A 418 10.54 -22.20 -3.09
C LEU A 418 10.38 -21.07 -2.06
N CYS A 419 9.29 -20.31 -2.11
CA CYS A 419 9.03 -19.19 -1.20
C CYS A 419 8.91 -19.60 0.28
N THR A 420 8.59 -20.86 0.57
CA THR A 420 8.47 -21.41 1.94
C THR A 420 9.81 -21.89 2.51
N GLU A 421 10.89 -21.90 1.72
CA GLU A 421 12.21 -22.30 2.20
C GLU A 421 12.71 -21.36 3.31
N ALA A 422 13.42 -21.94 4.29
CA ALA A 422 13.92 -21.19 5.43
C ALA A 422 14.94 -20.12 5.00
N LYS A 423 14.58 -18.85 5.22
CA LYS A 423 15.48 -17.72 4.97
C LYS A 423 16.68 -17.78 5.94
N PRO A 424 17.90 -17.47 5.48
CA PRO A 424 19.09 -17.46 6.33
C PRO A 424 18.96 -16.45 7.48
N ASP A 425 19.73 -16.65 8.55
CA ASP A 425 19.72 -15.71 9.67
C ASP A 425 20.29 -14.34 9.24
N LEU A 426 19.42 -13.32 9.27
CA LEU A 426 19.74 -11.99 8.81
C LEU A 426 20.24 -11.13 9.97
N VAL A 427 21.29 -10.36 9.72
CA VAL A 427 21.78 -9.33 10.64
C VAL A 427 21.46 -7.97 10.06
N VAL A 428 20.73 -7.15 10.83
CA VAL A 428 20.44 -5.76 10.44
C VAL A 428 21.63 -4.88 10.81
N GLN A 429 22.17 -4.17 9.83
CA GLN A 429 23.28 -3.25 10.03
C GLN A 429 22.71 -1.90 10.44
N VAL A 430 23.23 -1.30 11.50
CA VAL A 430 22.73 -0.03 12.03
C VAL A 430 23.86 0.99 12.03
N VAL A 431 23.63 2.14 11.43
CA VAL A 431 24.54 3.28 11.40
C VAL A 431 23.86 4.45 12.09
N ILE A 432 24.51 5.00 13.11
CA ILE A 432 24.03 6.20 13.81
C ILE A 432 24.81 7.40 13.28
N VAL A 433 24.08 8.39 12.75
CA VAL A 433 24.66 9.60 12.16
C VAL A 433 24.23 10.82 12.97
N ALA A 434 25.19 11.59 13.46
CA ALA A 434 24.92 12.83 14.18
C ALA A 434 24.61 13.96 13.19
N GLU A 435 23.70 14.87 13.58
CA GLU A 435 23.44 16.09 12.81
C GLU A 435 24.69 16.97 12.68
N ASP A 436 25.45 17.09 13.76
CA ASP A 436 26.67 17.89 13.80
C ASP A 436 27.72 17.33 14.77
N ASN A 437 28.89 17.99 14.80
CA ASN A 437 30.00 17.61 15.65
C ASN A 437 29.72 17.78 17.17
N SER A 438 28.77 18.64 17.57
CA SER A 438 28.38 18.80 18.97
C SER A 438 27.63 17.56 19.46
N ILE A 439 26.66 17.10 18.67
CA ILE A 439 25.92 15.85 18.96
C ILE A 439 26.85 14.65 18.87
N LYS A 440 27.76 14.60 17.89
CA LYS A 440 28.77 13.55 17.80
C LYS A 440 29.58 13.42 19.09
N GLN A 441 30.13 14.53 19.60
CA GLN A 441 30.90 14.54 20.85
C GLN A 441 30.04 14.13 22.06
N THR A 442 28.78 14.54 22.08
CA THR A 442 27.82 14.16 23.13
C THR A 442 27.57 12.65 23.14
N LEU A 443 27.31 12.05 21.97
CA LEU A 443 27.11 10.61 21.81
C LEU A 443 28.38 9.81 22.15
N GLU A 444 29.55 10.29 21.73
CA GLU A 444 30.83 9.66 22.07
C GLU A 444 31.11 9.68 23.57
N THR A 445 30.96 10.85 24.20
CA THR A 445 31.32 11.07 25.61
C THR A 445 30.34 10.40 26.57
N HIS A 446 29.03 10.55 26.34
CA HIS A 446 28.00 10.08 27.27
C HIS A 446 27.51 8.66 26.97
N LEU A 447 27.53 8.20 25.71
CA LEU A 447 27.07 6.85 25.32
C LEU A 447 28.21 5.88 24.98
N GLY A 448 29.45 6.37 24.88
CA GLY A 448 30.61 5.57 24.48
C GLY A 448 30.56 5.14 23.00
N LEU A 449 29.82 5.86 22.15
CA LEU A 449 29.60 5.51 20.76
C LEU A 449 30.75 6.00 19.84
N ARG A 450 31.85 5.24 19.78
CA ARG A 450 33.04 5.58 18.98
C ARG A 450 32.90 5.41 17.45
N CYS A 451 31.76 4.90 17.00
CA CYS A 451 31.47 4.67 15.59
C CYS A 451 30.56 5.74 14.98
N VAL A 452 30.20 6.80 15.73
CA VAL A 452 29.33 7.87 15.23
C VAL A 452 30.11 8.79 14.30
N GLN A 453 29.46 9.16 13.21
CA GLN A 453 29.94 10.12 12.22
C GLN A 453 28.88 11.21 12.07
N ASP A 454 29.27 12.42 11.69
CA ASP A 454 28.30 13.38 11.15
C ASP A 454 28.09 13.17 9.64
N PHE A 455 27.10 13.83 9.05
CA PHE A 455 26.80 13.69 7.62
C PHE A 455 27.98 14.05 6.69
N SER A 456 28.82 15.01 7.11
CA SER A 456 29.99 15.43 6.33
C SER A 456 31.12 14.41 6.40
N ASP A 457 31.31 13.80 7.57
CA ASP A 457 32.25 12.71 7.79
C ASP A 457 31.89 11.50 6.91
N VAL A 458 30.61 11.11 6.86
CA VAL A 458 30.16 9.99 6.03
C VAL A 458 30.48 10.23 4.56
N GLN A 459 30.14 11.41 4.03
CA GLN A 459 30.40 11.78 2.63
C GLN A 459 31.90 11.77 2.31
N ARG A 460 32.73 12.29 3.22
CA ARG A 460 34.18 12.37 3.03
C ARG A 460 34.83 10.99 3.10
N ASP A 461 34.41 10.16 4.04
CA ASP A 461 35.05 8.87 4.33
C ASP A 461 34.62 7.77 3.34
N THR A 462 33.40 7.84 2.79
CA THR A 462 32.83 6.79 1.92
C THR A 462 32.52 7.24 0.49
N GLY A 463 32.42 8.55 0.25
CA GLY A 463 31.89 9.10 -1.00
C GLY A 463 30.36 9.00 -1.15
N ILE A 464 29.66 8.42 -0.17
CA ILE A 464 28.20 8.18 -0.22
C ILE A 464 27.43 9.38 0.31
N TRP A 465 26.46 9.84 -0.49
CA TRP A 465 25.53 10.89 -0.09
C TRP A 465 24.39 10.31 0.72
N LEU A 466 24.22 10.80 1.95
CA LEU A 466 23.07 10.51 2.78
C LEU A 466 21.95 11.51 2.50
N LEU A 467 20.80 11.01 2.06
CA LEU A 467 19.67 11.83 1.61
C LEU A 467 18.37 11.45 2.37
N PRO A 468 17.41 12.37 2.53
CA PRO A 468 16.09 12.02 3.05
C PRO A 468 15.32 11.08 2.12
N ALA A 469 14.55 10.14 2.69
CA ALA A 469 13.67 9.21 1.95
C ALA A 469 12.81 9.86 0.86
N LYS A 470 12.27 11.07 1.10
CA LYS A 470 11.43 11.78 0.14
C LYS A 470 12.10 11.99 -1.22
N LEU A 471 13.43 12.18 -1.24
CA LEU A 471 14.19 12.32 -2.48
C LEU A 471 14.22 11.02 -3.27
N LEU A 472 14.23 9.86 -2.61
CA LEU A 472 14.12 8.55 -3.26
C LEU A 472 12.82 8.44 -4.06
N GLY A 473 11.71 8.89 -3.48
CA GLY A 473 10.41 8.98 -4.16
C GLY A 473 10.49 9.76 -5.47
N HIS A 474 11.18 10.90 -5.47
CA HIS A 474 11.36 11.71 -6.67
C HIS A 474 12.21 11.03 -7.76
N PHE A 475 13.25 10.26 -7.39
CA PHE A 475 13.99 9.45 -8.37
C PHE A 475 13.06 8.39 -8.99
N TYR A 476 12.32 7.66 -8.16
CA TYR A 476 11.37 6.63 -8.60
C TYR A 476 10.17 7.21 -9.37
N GLY A 477 9.82 8.48 -9.21
CA GLY A 477 8.80 9.16 -10.02
C GLY A 477 9.09 9.14 -11.52
N HIS A 478 10.36 8.95 -11.93
CA HIS A 478 10.74 8.79 -13.33
C HIS A 478 10.61 7.35 -13.87
N LEU A 479 10.38 6.37 -12.99
CA LEU A 479 10.24 4.97 -13.37
C LEU A 479 8.98 4.78 -14.23
N GLY A 480 9.14 4.18 -15.41
CA GLY A 480 8.03 3.93 -16.34
C GLY A 480 7.57 5.15 -17.16
N ARG A 481 8.25 6.30 -17.09
CA ARG A 481 7.87 7.46 -17.90
C ARG A 481 8.02 7.18 -19.40
N CYS A 482 6.96 7.41 -20.18
CA CYS A 482 6.96 7.24 -21.63
C CYS A 482 6.11 8.33 -22.30
N HIS A 483 6.77 9.25 -23.00
CA HIS A 483 6.08 10.38 -23.65
C HIS A 483 5.20 9.94 -24.83
N GLN A 484 5.61 8.92 -25.57
CA GLN A 484 4.91 8.38 -26.73
C GLN A 484 3.55 7.78 -26.36
N LEU A 485 3.45 7.21 -25.16
CA LEU A 485 2.21 6.61 -24.63
C LEU A 485 1.47 7.53 -23.66
N GLY A 486 1.96 8.75 -23.41
CA GLY A 486 1.36 9.67 -22.44
C GLY A 486 1.51 9.26 -20.97
N LEU A 487 2.47 8.37 -20.66
CA LEU A 487 2.66 7.81 -19.32
C LEU A 487 3.64 8.66 -18.50
N SER A 488 3.20 9.15 -17.34
CA SER A 488 4.01 10.03 -16.49
C SER A 488 5.08 9.31 -15.67
N GLY A 489 4.91 8.01 -15.44
CA GLY A 489 5.72 7.17 -14.55
C GLY A 489 5.00 6.84 -13.24
N ARG A 490 5.76 6.59 -12.17
CA ARG A 490 5.24 6.31 -10.82
C ARG A 490 4.63 7.58 -10.21
N ALA A 491 3.39 7.46 -9.71
CA ALA A 491 2.66 8.59 -9.13
C ALA A 491 2.97 8.84 -7.64
N THR A 492 3.29 7.78 -6.89
CA THR A 492 3.57 7.83 -5.45
C THR A 492 5.02 8.19 -5.17
N ASN A 493 5.22 9.16 -4.26
CA ASN A 493 6.54 9.50 -3.72
C ASN A 493 6.88 8.68 -2.46
N ASP A 494 5.93 7.91 -1.97
CA ASP A 494 6.06 7.13 -0.74
C ASP A 494 7.10 6.02 -0.94
N VAL A 495 7.94 5.85 0.08
CA VAL A 495 8.99 4.82 0.10
C VAL A 495 9.04 4.18 1.48
N GLY A 496 9.04 2.85 1.51
CA GLY A 496 9.03 2.13 2.78
C GLY A 496 10.43 1.87 3.34
N ILE A 497 10.45 1.09 4.42
CA ILE A 497 11.69 0.77 5.12
C ILE A 497 12.58 -0.16 4.29
N LEU A 498 12.03 -1.04 3.46
CA LEU A 498 12.82 -1.95 2.64
C LEU A 498 13.57 -1.18 1.55
N ALA A 499 12.91 -0.19 0.95
CA ALA A 499 13.52 0.73 0.00
C ALA A 499 14.65 1.55 0.63
N THR A 500 14.43 2.13 1.81
CA THR A 500 15.44 3.00 2.44
C THR A 500 16.60 2.23 3.06
N SER A 501 16.46 0.92 3.29
CA SER A 501 17.50 0.10 3.93
C SER A 501 18.56 -0.45 2.96
N ARG A 502 18.82 0.24 1.84
CA ARG A 502 19.69 -0.19 0.73
C ARG A 502 20.59 0.95 0.27
N LEU A 503 21.69 0.59 -0.38
CA LEU A 503 22.51 1.53 -1.14
C LEU A 503 22.01 1.60 -2.58
N TYR A 504 22.03 2.79 -3.16
CA TYR A 504 21.61 3.02 -4.55
C TYR A 504 22.74 3.54 -5.39
N VAL A 505 22.91 2.98 -6.58
CA VAL A 505 23.85 3.49 -7.58
C VAL A 505 23.08 4.30 -8.63
N VAL A 506 23.47 5.56 -8.79
CA VAL A 506 22.89 6.51 -9.74
C VAL A 506 24.05 7.13 -10.52
N GLY A 507 24.23 6.71 -11.78
CA GLY A 507 25.44 7.03 -12.53
C GLY A 507 26.69 6.51 -11.80
N ASP A 508 27.68 7.38 -11.59
CA ASP A 508 28.92 7.07 -10.87
C ASP A 508 28.85 7.42 -9.37
N GLN A 509 27.65 7.60 -8.81
CA GLN A 509 27.46 8.01 -7.42
C GLN A 509 26.67 6.96 -6.65
N THR A 510 27.10 6.68 -5.42
CA THR A 510 26.36 5.85 -4.48
C THR A 510 25.64 6.73 -3.47
N LEU A 511 24.36 6.43 -3.24
CA LEU A 511 23.46 7.15 -2.35
C LEU A 511 22.95 6.19 -1.28
N ALA A 512 22.65 6.71 -0.09
CA ALA A 512 21.87 6.00 0.92
C ALA A 512 20.82 6.95 1.50
N PHE A 513 19.72 6.38 2.00
CA PHE A 513 18.56 7.17 2.41
C PHE A 513 18.23 6.97 3.89
N THR A 514 17.94 8.07 4.60
CA THR A 514 17.39 7.97 5.95
C THR A 514 15.93 7.50 5.87
N PRO A 515 15.46 6.64 6.79
CA PRO A 515 14.08 6.17 6.79
C PRO A 515 13.06 7.30 6.89
N GLN A 516 11.93 7.16 6.19
CA GLN A 516 10.93 8.21 6.05
C GLN A 516 10.31 8.68 7.37
N PHE A 517 10.15 7.80 8.36
CA PHE A 517 9.54 8.16 9.64
C PHE A 517 10.41 9.13 10.48
N PHE A 518 11.67 9.38 10.11
CA PHE A 518 12.50 10.45 10.69
C PHE A 518 12.30 11.82 10.03
N ASP A 519 11.53 11.91 8.94
CA ASP A 519 11.30 13.16 8.22
C ASP A 519 10.23 14.03 8.92
N LEU A 520 10.71 15.02 9.66
CA LEU A 520 9.90 16.05 10.33
C LEU A 520 9.05 16.88 9.37
N HIS A 521 9.47 17.01 8.11
CA HIS A 521 8.73 17.81 7.14
C HIS A 521 7.48 17.10 6.62
N SER A 522 7.45 15.77 6.69
CA SER A 522 6.30 14.97 6.31
C SER A 522 5.18 15.12 7.35
N PHE A 523 5.39 14.63 8.58
CA PHE A 523 4.39 14.69 9.66
C PHE A 523 5.03 14.84 11.05
N TYR A 524 4.35 15.50 11.98
CA TYR A 524 4.90 15.85 13.30
C TYR A 524 4.98 14.67 14.28
N LEU A 525 4.44 13.49 13.96
CA LEU A 525 4.58 12.32 14.83
C LEU A 525 6.05 11.95 15.09
N SER A 526 6.93 12.32 14.17
CA SER A 526 8.38 12.19 14.33
C SER A 526 8.95 13.07 15.45
N LEU A 527 8.21 14.04 15.99
CA LEU A 527 8.61 14.79 17.19
C LEU A 527 8.42 14.00 18.49
N ASP A 528 7.58 12.96 18.46
CA ASP A 528 7.41 12.05 19.59
C ASP A 528 8.55 11.03 19.55
N PHE A 529 9.48 11.19 20.48
CA PHE A 529 10.70 10.40 20.49
C PHE A 529 10.47 8.95 20.91
N GLU A 530 9.52 8.69 21.82
CA GLU A 530 9.18 7.31 22.21
C GLU A 530 8.53 6.59 21.02
N PHE A 531 7.65 7.29 20.30
CA PHE A 531 7.09 6.80 19.04
C PHE A 531 8.17 6.46 18.01
N LEU A 532 9.15 7.34 17.80
CA LEU A 532 10.29 7.07 16.90
C LEU A 532 11.07 5.81 17.29
N LEU A 533 11.33 5.62 18.59
CA LEU A 533 12.04 4.45 19.08
C LEU A 533 11.24 3.16 18.91
N ASP A 534 9.93 3.20 19.10
CA ASP A 534 9.05 2.06 18.86
C ASP A 534 8.91 1.75 17.37
N GLN A 535 8.85 2.77 16.52
CA GLN A 535 8.89 2.62 15.07
C GLN A 535 10.22 2.01 14.61
N PHE A 536 11.35 2.45 15.19
CA PHE A 536 12.66 1.84 14.95
C PHE A 536 12.69 0.36 15.32
N ARG A 537 12.27 0.00 16.54
CA ARG A 537 12.23 -1.40 17.02
C ARG A 537 11.35 -2.27 16.14
N THR A 538 10.19 -1.76 15.74
CA THR A 538 9.23 -2.45 14.87
C THR A 538 9.82 -2.67 13.48
N ASN A 539 10.47 -1.64 12.91
CA ASN A 539 11.08 -1.72 11.59
C ASN A 539 12.31 -2.63 11.54
N VAL A 540 13.14 -2.69 12.58
CA VAL A 540 14.25 -3.65 12.67
C VAL A 540 13.73 -5.09 12.68
N ALA A 541 12.69 -5.37 13.46
CA ALA A 541 12.05 -6.69 13.47
C ALA A 541 11.38 -7.01 12.12
N TYR A 542 10.76 -6.00 11.48
CA TYR A 542 10.18 -6.14 10.16
C TYR A 542 11.23 -6.53 9.12
N LEU A 543 12.35 -5.80 9.05
CA LEU A 543 13.47 -6.12 8.15
C LEU A 543 13.96 -7.55 8.33
N ARG A 544 14.14 -8.02 9.57
CA ARG A 544 14.54 -9.41 9.83
C ARG A 544 13.58 -10.44 9.25
N ARG A 545 12.28 -10.15 9.27
CA ARG A 545 11.22 -11.06 8.83
C ARG A 545 11.04 -11.06 7.31
N THR A 546 11.08 -9.89 6.67
CA THR A 546 10.66 -9.72 5.28
C THR A 546 11.79 -9.62 4.27
N TRP A 547 13.03 -9.33 4.71
CA TRP A 547 14.14 -9.17 3.80
C TRP A 547 14.46 -10.45 3.01
N SER A 548 14.44 -10.33 1.68
CA SER A 548 14.76 -11.40 0.73
C SER A 548 15.87 -11.00 -0.25
N ALA A 549 16.32 -9.76 -0.21
CA ALA A 549 17.31 -9.23 -1.13
C ALA A 549 18.72 -9.76 -0.85
N VAL A 550 19.54 -9.80 -1.90
CA VAL A 550 20.97 -10.10 -1.79
C VAL A 550 21.69 -8.97 -1.04
N GLY A 551 22.48 -9.33 -0.04
CA GLY A 551 23.13 -8.38 0.88
C GLY A 551 22.28 -8.09 2.12
N ARG A 552 22.88 -7.45 3.12
CA ARG A 552 22.24 -7.14 4.41
C ARG A 552 21.52 -5.79 4.36
N PRO A 553 20.43 -5.62 5.13
CA PRO A 553 19.75 -4.33 5.24
C PRO A 553 20.58 -3.35 6.07
N LEU A 554 20.69 -2.12 5.57
CA LEU A 554 21.39 -1.01 6.19
C LEU A 554 20.39 0.00 6.76
N PHE A 555 20.28 0.10 8.09
CA PHE A 555 19.40 1.01 8.78
C PHE A 555 20.16 2.25 9.26
N ILE A 556 19.87 3.41 8.67
CA ILE A 556 20.50 4.69 9.05
C ILE A 556 19.62 5.42 10.05
N VAL A 557 20.17 5.77 11.21
CA VAL A 557 19.49 6.48 12.30
C VAL A 557 20.10 7.87 12.43
N PRO A 558 19.45 8.92 11.90
CA PRO A 558 19.89 10.29 12.12
C PRO A 558 19.58 10.72 13.57
N VAL A 559 20.50 11.43 14.20
CA VAL A 559 20.38 11.97 15.57
C VAL A 559 20.43 13.49 15.52
N TYR A 560 19.28 14.12 15.72
CA TYR A 560 19.12 15.57 15.65
C TYR A 560 19.26 16.24 17.01
N ASN A 561 19.62 17.52 17.01
CA ASN A 561 19.78 18.34 18.21
C ASN A 561 18.53 18.37 19.10
N TRP A 562 17.33 18.43 18.50
CA TRP A 562 16.07 18.54 19.25
C TRP A 562 15.72 17.29 20.07
N TYR A 563 16.36 16.14 19.80
CA TYR A 563 16.23 14.94 20.65
C TYR A 563 16.71 15.22 22.09
N PHE A 564 17.58 16.20 22.25
CA PHE A 564 18.14 16.62 23.52
C PHE A 564 17.44 17.90 23.97
N ASN A 565 17.02 17.97 25.24
CA ASN A 565 16.38 19.16 25.75
C ASN A 565 17.38 20.32 25.80
N ILE A 566 17.06 21.41 25.11
CA ILE A 566 17.83 22.66 25.14
C ILE A 566 17.60 23.29 26.53
N GLY A 567 18.53 23.11 27.46
CA GLY A 567 18.55 23.90 28.70
C GLY A 567 19.06 23.22 29.97
N ASP A 568 19.23 21.90 30.01
CA ASP A 568 19.67 21.21 31.24
C ASP A 568 20.73 20.16 30.95
N GLU A 569 22.01 20.49 31.23
CA GLU A 569 23.19 19.65 31.00
C GLU A 569 23.15 18.30 31.77
N LEU A 570 22.19 18.11 32.68
CA LEU A 570 22.06 16.90 33.50
C LEU A 570 20.89 15.98 33.09
N GLN A 571 20.01 16.39 32.17
CA GLN A 571 18.95 15.55 31.57
C GLN A 571 19.22 15.24 30.08
N LEU A 572 20.47 15.39 29.65
CA LEU A 572 20.94 15.40 28.26
C LEU A 572 20.60 14.15 27.42
N LEU A 573 20.10 13.06 27.97
CA LEU A 573 19.73 11.87 27.21
C LEU A 573 18.39 11.35 27.70
N GLN A 574 17.39 11.31 26.81
CA GLN A 574 16.17 10.58 27.11
C GLN A 574 16.54 9.13 27.50
N PRO A 575 16.15 8.64 28.70
CA PRO A 575 16.54 7.31 29.18
C PRO A 575 16.25 6.19 28.18
N ALA A 576 15.17 6.32 27.41
CA ALA A 576 14.80 5.37 26.37
C ALA A 576 15.80 5.31 25.20
N PHE A 577 16.42 6.44 24.81
CA PHE A 577 17.48 6.46 23.80
C PHE A 577 18.72 5.72 24.28
N PHE A 578 19.15 6.03 25.51
CA PHE A 578 20.29 5.37 26.15
C PHE A 578 20.08 3.85 26.18
N ALA A 579 18.90 3.41 26.62
CA ALA A 579 18.55 2.00 26.67
C ALA A 579 18.56 1.35 25.28
N MET A 580 18.07 2.05 24.25
CA MET A 580 18.11 1.57 22.87
C MET A 580 19.55 1.42 22.37
N VAL A 581 20.41 2.42 22.57
CA VAL A 581 21.82 2.37 22.17
C VAL A 581 22.57 1.24 22.89
N LYS A 582 22.32 1.03 24.18
CA LYS A 582 22.91 -0.10 24.92
C LYS A 582 22.47 -1.45 24.35
N LYS A 583 21.21 -1.60 23.95
CA LYS A 583 20.72 -2.81 23.26
C LYS A 583 21.42 -3.00 21.91
N LEU A 584 21.59 -1.93 21.12
CA LEU A 584 22.34 -2.02 19.86
C LEU A 584 23.79 -2.44 20.08
N GLN A 585 24.47 -1.88 21.08
CA GLN A 585 25.84 -2.27 21.46
C GLN A 585 25.93 -3.75 21.90
N SER A 586 24.85 -4.32 22.46
CA SER A 586 24.80 -5.74 22.83
C SER A 586 24.63 -6.68 21.62
N GLY A 587 24.33 -6.16 20.43
CA GLY A 587 24.14 -6.93 19.20
C GLY A 587 22.74 -7.52 19.01
N TYR A 588 21.78 -7.22 19.91
CA TYR A 588 20.39 -7.67 19.79
C TYR A 588 19.38 -6.60 20.20
N ILE A 589 18.30 -6.49 19.43
CA ILE A 589 17.13 -5.67 19.77
C ILE A 589 15.86 -6.38 19.32
N ASN A 590 14.88 -6.51 20.23
CA ASN A 590 13.58 -7.13 19.95
C ASN A 590 13.69 -8.53 19.28
N GLY A 591 14.59 -9.38 19.80
CA GLY A 591 14.86 -10.72 19.23
C GLY A 591 15.59 -10.72 17.88
N THR A 592 15.94 -9.55 17.34
CA THR A 592 16.66 -9.39 16.07
C THR A 592 18.14 -9.12 16.31
N ARG A 593 18.99 -9.84 15.58
CA ARG A 593 20.44 -9.60 15.61
C ARG A 593 20.78 -8.33 14.83
N VAL A 594 21.55 -7.46 15.46
CA VAL A 594 21.98 -6.18 14.89
C VAL A 594 23.49 -6.02 14.98
N THR A 595 24.07 -5.24 14.07
CA THR A 595 25.48 -4.84 14.15
C THR A 595 25.56 -3.33 14.01
N LEU A 596 26.11 -2.68 15.02
CA LEU A 596 26.33 -1.23 15.06
C LEU A 596 27.75 -0.92 14.58
N GLY A 597 27.89 0.00 13.62
CA GLY A 597 29.18 0.34 13.03
C GLY A 597 29.16 1.65 12.24
N ARG A 598 30.28 1.98 11.60
CA ARG A 598 30.37 3.09 10.64
C ARG A 598 29.83 2.65 9.29
N LEU A 599 29.44 3.60 8.44
CA LEU A 599 28.97 3.25 7.09
C LEU A 599 30.05 2.52 6.27
N SER A 600 31.32 2.91 6.43
CA SER A 600 32.47 2.27 5.79
C SER A 600 32.59 0.77 6.09
N ASP A 601 32.14 0.33 7.27
CA ASP A 601 32.27 -1.05 7.73
C ASP A 601 31.29 -1.99 7.00
N PHE A 602 30.27 -1.44 6.34
CA PHE A 602 29.15 -2.18 5.80
C PHE A 602 29.07 -2.17 4.27
N LEU A 603 29.95 -1.46 3.56
CA LEU A 603 29.88 -1.27 2.11
C LEU A 603 29.87 -2.61 1.34
N ASP A 604 30.74 -3.54 1.72
CA ASP A 604 30.89 -4.84 1.01
C ASP A 604 29.77 -5.85 1.34
N THR A 605 28.95 -5.57 2.36
CA THR A 605 27.93 -6.50 2.86
C THR A 605 26.51 -5.96 2.73
N SER A 606 26.35 -4.67 2.48
CA SER A 606 25.05 -4.01 2.29
C SER A 606 24.42 -4.42 0.97
N CYS A 607 23.09 -4.44 0.92
CA CYS A 607 22.39 -4.58 -0.36
C CYS A 607 22.55 -3.31 -1.21
N VAL A 608 22.83 -3.51 -2.50
CA VAL A 608 23.02 -2.44 -3.48
C VAL A 608 22.01 -2.63 -4.62
N THR A 609 21.38 -1.54 -5.04
CA THR A 609 20.43 -1.52 -6.16
C THR A 609 20.83 -0.46 -7.16
N ASN A 610 20.78 -0.78 -8.46
CA ASN A 610 21.12 0.16 -9.53
C ASN A 610 19.84 0.84 -10.06
N MET A 611 19.82 2.17 -10.14
CA MET A 611 18.73 2.94 -10.77
C MET A 611 18.97 3.10 -12.27
N SER A 612 19.12 1.99 -12.98
CA SER A 612 19.43 1.96 -14.41
C SER A 612 18.35 2.55 -15.32
N PHE A 613 17.13 2.74 -14.80
CA PHE A 613 16.03 3.36 -15.54
C PHE A 613 16.24 4.87 -15.78
N LEU A 614 17.09 5.54 -14.99
CA LEU A 614 17.38 6.96 -15.16
C LEU A 614 18.37 7.19 -16.31
N ASP A 615 18.08 8.17 -17.17
CA ASP A 615 19.05 8.65 -18.15
C ASP A 615 20.24 9.33 -17.44
N PRO A 616 21.51 9.11 -17.84
CA PRO A 616 22.66 9.76 -17.22
C PRO A 616 22.51 11.28 -17.05
N LYS A 617 21.99 11.99 -18.08
CA LYS A 617 21.77 13.43 -17.98
C LYS A 617 20.74 13.81 -16.93
N LYS A 618 19.68 13.00 -16.80
CA LYS A 618 18.60 13.25 -15.84
C LYS A 618 19.05 12.87 -14.43
N ALA A 619 19.81 11.79 -14.29
CA ALA A 619 20.46 11.40 -13.05
C ALA A 619 21.33 12.55 -12.52
N ASP A 620 22.19 13.14 -13.34
CA ASP A 620 23.04 14.28 -12.95
C ASP A 620 22.22 15.51 -12.52
N GLU A 621 21.14 15.84 -13.25
CA GLU A 621 20.24 16.93 -12.89
C GLU A 621 19.59 16.71 -11.52
N LEU A 622 19.04 15.51 -11.29
CA LEU A 622 18.37 15.15 -10.03
C LEU A 622 19.35 15.10 -8.87
N LEU A 623 20.57 14.58 -9.09
CA LEU A 623 21.65 14.59 -8.12
C LEU A 623 22.06 16.02 -7.76
N GLY A 624 22.16 16.91 -8.75
CA GLY A 624 22.45 18.33 -8.54
C GLY A 624 21.40 19.01 -7.66
N LYS A 625 20.11 18.78 -7.97
CA LYS A 625 18.99 19.28 -7.17
C LYS A 625 18.99 18.71 -5.75
N ALA A 626 19.10 17.38 -5.61
CA ALA A 626 19.14 16.70 -4.32
C ALA A 626 20.25 17.25 -3.41
N ARG A 627 21.44 17.53 -3.95
CA ARG A 627 22.57 18.11 -3.21
C ARG A 627 22.30 19.55 -2.76
N ALA A 628 21.70 20.36 -3.62
CA ALA A 628 21.31 21.73 -3.27
C ALA A 628 20.30 21.75 -2.11
N THR A 629 19.26 20.93 -2.22
CA THR A 629 18.23 20.73 -1.19
C THR A 629 18.81 20.22 0.13
N THR A 630 19.77 19.32 0.06
CA THR A 630 20.40 18.73 1.25
C THR A 630 21.25 19.75 1.99
N SER A 631 21.92 20.66 1.26
CA SER A 631 22.71 21.75 1.86
C SER A 631 21.83 22.73 2.64
N THR A 632 20.59 22.94 2.21
CA THR A 632 19.60 23.74 2.91
C THR A 632 18.96 23.00 4.09
N LEU A 633 18.65 21.71 3.96
CA LEU A 633 18.09 20.89 5.05
C LEU A 633 19.06 20.69 6.24
N HIS A 634 20.37 20.53 6.00
CA HIS A 634 21.38 20.43 7.06
C HIS A 634 21.59 21.73 7.85
N CYS A 635 20.94 22.83 7.44
CA CYS A 635 20.94 24.09 8.19
C CYS A 635 19.77 24.21 9.17
N ILE A 636 18.89 23.21 9.27
CA ILE A 636 17.64 23.27 10.05
C ILE A 636 17.87 23.07 11.56
N GLY A 637 19.04 22.58 11.98
CA GLY A 637 19.48 22.62 13.39
C GLY A 637 20.10 23.95 13.84
N ARG A 638 20.34 24.92 12.94
CA ARG A 638 20.88 26.23 13.36
C ARG A 638 19.77 27.18 13.75
N ILE A 639 19.24 27.00 14.95
CA ILE A 639 19.11 28.18 15.82
C ILE A 639 20.57 28.64 16.03
N ARG A 640 20.98 29.73 15.35
CA ARG A 640 22.38 30.20 15.29
C ARG A 640 23.03 30.20 16.69
N PRO A 641 24.23 29.59 16.87
CA PRO A 641 25.11 30.02 17.94
C PRO A 641 25.59 31.44 17.60
N THR A 642 25.54 32.33 18.58
CA THR A 642 26.02 33.70 18.50
C THR A 642 27.46 33.72 17.99
N SER A 643 27.74 34.49 16.93
CA SER A 643 29.08 34.60 16.37
C SER A 643 30.01 35.37 17.31
N SER A 644 31.22 34.82 17.45
CA SER A 644 32.44 35.38 18.05
C SER A 644 32.63 36.89 17.82
N VAL A 645 32.85 37.64 18.90
CA VAL A 645 33.39 39.00 18.84
C VAL A 645 34.90 38.95 19.07
N PHE A 646 35.60 39.65 18.20
CA PHE A 646 37.04 39.94 18.21
C PHE A 646 37.56 40.40 19.57
N ASP A 647 38.80 39.97 19.86
CA ASP A 647 39.69 40.48 20.89
C ASP A 647 39.75 42.02 20.91
N THR A 648 39.61 42.61 22.10
CA THR A 648 40.51 43.69 22.53
C THR A 648 40.77 43.61 24.03
N SER A 649 42.06 43.55 24.34
CA SER A 649 42.73 43.56 25.63
C SER A 649 42.42 44.76 26.53
N THR A 650 42.24 44.53 27.84
CA THR A 650 42.90 45.19 29.01
C THR A 650 42.21 44.71 30.30
N SER A 651 42.84 43.85 31.11
CA SER A 651 43.72 44.15 32.26
C SER A 651 42.98 44.40 33.60
N THR A 652 43.28 43.52 34.58
CA THR A 652 43.30 43.72 36.06
C THR A 652 41.98 44.05 36.79
N ALA A 653 41.62 43.54 37.98
CA ALA A 653 42.23 42.62 38.95
C ALA A 653 41.17 42.16 40.00
N MET A 654 41.36 40.94 40.53
CA MET A 654 41.16 40.46 41.93
C MET A 654 39.80 40.58 42.68
N ALA A 655 39.35 39.39 43.13
CA ALA A 655 38.97 39.01 44.51
C ALA A 655 37.50 39.02 45.00
N SER A 656 36.96 37.80 45.08
CA SER A 656 36.52 37.12 46.32
C SER A 656 35.02 37.05 46.73
N VAL A 657 34.71 35.83 47.20
CA VAL A 657 33.69 35.36 48.16
C VAL A 657 32.22 35.21 47.70
N ALA A 658 31.82 33.94 47.69
CA ALA A 658 30.46 33.45 47.66
C ALA A 658 29.72 33.67 48.99
N ALA A 659 28.48 34.15 48.91
CA ALA A 659 27.29 33.65 49.62
C ALA A 659 26.18 34.72 49.65
N ALA A 660 24.94 34.27 49.45
CA ALA A 660 23.67 34.99 49.65
C ALA A 660 23.22 36.00 48.57
N ALA A 661 22.55 35.50 47.52
CA ALA A 661 21.52 36.25 46.78
C ALA A 661 20.62 35.32 45.92
N ALA A 662 19.88 34.41 46.54
CA ALA A 662 18.97 33.46 45.86
C ALA A 662 17.54 33.99 45.64
N ALA A 663 17.34 35.30 45.50
CA ALA A 663 15.99 35.87 45.33
C ALA A 663 15.89 37.05 44.35
N THR A 664 16.91 37.29 43.51
CA THR A 664 16.87 38.41 42.55
C THR A 664 17.67 38.11 41.28
N GLN A 665 17.40 36.95 40.65
CA GLN A 665 17.97 36.58 39.35
C GLN A 665 16.94 36.23 38.27
N ALA A 666 15.64 36.15 38.61
CA ALA A 666 14.58 35.91 37.63
C ALA A 666 14.11 37.18 36.89
N ALA A 667 14.50 38.38 37.34
CA ALA A 667 14.03 39.65 36.78
C ALA A 667 15.08 40.45 35.99
N ARG A 668 16.32 39.95 35.88
CA ARG A 668 17.41 40.64 35.13
C ARG A 668 17.85 39.94 33.85
N GLN A 669 17.31 38.76 33.53
CA GLN A 669 17.53 38.10 32.24
C GLN A 669 16.57 38.55 31.14
N GLN A 670 15.51 39.32 31.47
CA GLN A 670 14.52 39.77 30.49
C GLN A 670 14.86 41.11 29.81
N GLU A 671 15.73 41.94 30.39
CA GLU A 671 16.09 43.25 29.83
C GLU A 671 17.37 43.25 28.97
N GLN A 672 18.17 42.19 28.98
CA GLN A 672 19.37 42.10 28.12
C GLN A 672 19.11 41.43 26.75
N PHE A 673 17.91 40.89 26.51
CA PHE A 673 17.53 40.31 25.21
C PHE A 673 16.98 41.34 24.20
N ALA A 674 16.52 42.51 24.67
CA ALA A 674 15.85 43.51 23.82
C ALA A 674 16.77 44.33 22.90
N ALA A 675 18.10 44.17 22.98
CA ALA A 675 19.06 45.04 22.28
C ALA A 675 19.77 44.41 21.07
N TRP A 676 19.37 43.23 20.59
CA TRP A 676 20.06 42.57 19.46
C TRP A 676 19.15 42.41 18.23
N LYS A 677 19.09 43.45 17.38
CA LYS A 677 18.30 43.45 16.15
C LYS A 677 18.89 42.54 15.04
N ARG A 678 17.99 41.68 14.53
CA ARG A 678 17.59 41.45 13.12
C ARG A 678 18.60 40.86 12.11
N GLN A 679 18.39 39.59 11.81
CA GLN A 679 18.30 39.07 10.43
C GLN A 679 17.30 37.90 10.41
N LYS A 680 16.21 38.05 9.65
CA LYS A 680 15.08 37.10 9.59
C LYS A 680 15.52 35.80 8.89
N SER A 681 15.24 34.66 9.52
CA SER A 681 15.34 33.35 8.87
C SER A 681 14.02 33.05 8.18
N CYS A 682 14.05 32.79 6.88
CA CYS A 682 12.84 32.49 6.13
C CYS A 682 13.00 31.15 5.41
N VAL A 683 12.02 30.28 5.65
CA VAL A 683 11.44 29.20 4.83
C VAL A 683 12.37 28.50 3.83
N LEU A 684 12.75 27.26 4.15
CA LEU A 684 13.50 26.35 3.25
C LEU A 684 12.65 25.21 2.66
N SER A 685 11.32 25.27 2.83
CA SER A 685 10.48 24.11 2.56
C SER A 685 9.59 24.20 1.33
N SER A 686 9.29 25.40 0.82
CA SER A 686 8.75 25.50 -0.53
C SER A 686 9.84 25.08 -1.52
N ALA A 687 11.11 25.33 -1.21
CA ALA A 687 12.26 25.00 -2.02
C ALA A 687 12.38 23.51 -2.35
N VAL A 688 12.21 22.58 -1.39
CA VAL A 688 12.42 21.14 -1.69
C VAL A 688 11.46 20.61 -2.77
N SER A 689 10.16 20.96 -2.68
CA SER A 689 9.17 20.54 -3.68
C SER A 689 9.18 21.44 -4.93
N ALA A 690 9.43 22.75 -4.80
CA ALA A 690 9.41 23.71 -5.91
C ALA A 690 10.74 23.77 -6.70
N GLU A 691 11.89 23.46 -6.11
CA GLU A 691 13.18 23.31 -6.80
C GLU A 691 13.23 22.00 -7.59
N MET A 692 12.54 20.95 -7.11
CA MET A 692 12.39 19.69 -7.83
C MET A 692 11.38 19.80 -8.99
N HIS A 693 10.21 20.40 -8.73
CA HIS A 693 9.19 20.69 -9.74
C HIS A 693 9.31 22.14 -10.22
N GLY A 694 10.09 22.36 -11.29
CA GLY A 694 10.05 23.64 -12.01
C GLY A 694 8.60 24.04 -12.30
N LEU A 695 8.27 25.30 -12.00
CA LEU A 695 6.93 25.87 -12.16
C LEU A 695 6.29 25.48 -13.50
N PRO A 696 5.01 25.06 -13.54
CA PRO A 696 4.30 24.91 -14.80
C PRO A 696 4.18 26.29 -15.48
N LEU A 697 4.64 26.39 -16.72
CA LEU A 697 4.30 27.50 -17.60
C LEU A 697 2.79 27.45 -17.84
N ASN A 698 2.10 28.44 -17.28
CA ASN A 698 0.66 28.61 -17.40
C ASN A 698 0.34 29.10 -18.83
N GLU A 699 0.16 28.18 -19.78
CA GLU A 699 -0.44 28.51 -21.07
C GLU A 699 -1.94 28.75 -20.87
N LYS A 700 -2.33 30.03 -20.95
CA LYS A 700 -3.73 30.45 -21.02
C LYS A 700 -4.36 29.82 -22.27
N LYS A 701 -5.25 28.84 -22.09
CA LYS A 701 -6.29 28.52 -23.08
C LYS A 701 -7.55 29.28 -22.69
N GLU A 702 -7.88 30.29 -23.48
CA GLU A 702 -9.19 30.92 -23.50
C GLU A 702 -10.24 29.87 -23.86
N ILE A 703 -11.25 29.70 -23.02
CA ILE A 703 -12.46 28.92 -23.32
C ILE A 703 -13.60 29.93 -23.42
N GLU A 704 -14.14 30.04 -24.63
CA GLU A 704 -15.32 30.84 -24.96
C GLU A 704 -16.55 30.35 -24.20
N SER A 705 -17.29 31.29 -23.64
CA SER A 705 -18.57 31.09 -22.96
C SER A 705 -19.66 30.71 -23.95
N GLY A 706 -20.10 29.45 -23.93
CA GLY A 706 -21.32 28.97 -24.56
C GLY A 706 -22.35 28.57 -23.51
N SER A 707 -23.45 29.32 -23.46
CA SER A 707 -24.64 29.09 -22.64
C SER A 707 -25.39 27.82 -23.05
N VAL A 708 -25.68 26.92 -22.09
CA VAL A 708 -26.72 25.89 -22.22
C VAL A 708 -27.50 25.83 -20.91
N GLU A 709 -28.81 26.04 -21.03
CA GLU A 709 -29.82 26.03 -19.98
C GLU A 709 -29.96 24.62 -19.37
N GLN A 710 -29.87 24.52 -18.03
CA GLN A 710 -30.24 23.32 -17.28
C GLN A 710 -31.65 23.51 -16.70
N GLN A 711 -32.56 22.64 -17.14
CA GLN A 711 -33.85 22.40 -16.49
C GLN A 711 -33.61 21.63 -15.19
N LEU A 712 -34.13 22.20 -14.10
CA LEU A 712 -34.24 21.62 -12.77
C LEU A 712 -35.42 20.66 -12.75
N GLU A 713 -35.20 19.41 -12.37
CA GLU A 713 -36.25 18.56 -11.80
C GLU A 713 -35.81 18.09 -10.41
N ASP A 714 -36.63 18.48 -9.44
CA ASP A 714 -36.60 18.15 -8.03
C ASP A 714 -36.78 16.65 -7.79
N GLU A 715 -35.94 16.04 -6.95
CA GLU A 715 -36.38 14.93 -6.13
C GLU A 715 -35.97 15.14 -4.67
N SER A 716 -37.01 15.38 -3.87
CA SER A 716 -37.01 15.60 -2.43
C SER A 716 -36.61 14.35 -1.65
N LEU A 717 -35.73 14.54 -0.67
CA LEU A 717 -35.32 13.55 0.32
C LEU A 717 -36.32 13.41 1.49
N SER A 718 -36.41 12.15 1.94
CA SER A 718 -36.69 11.66 3.31
C SER A 718 -38.18 11.35 3.67
N PRO A 719 -38.49 10.54 4.71
CA PRO A 719 -37.68 9.58 5.48
C PRO A 719 -38.42 8.28 5.96
N PHE A 720 -37.66 7.38 6.63
CA PHE A 720 -38.09 6.35 7.61
C PHE A 720 -39.01 5.18 7.17
N TYR A 721 -38.50 3.95 7.31
CA TYR A 721 -39.33 2.77 7.60
C TYR A 721 -38.84 2.02 8.84
N LEU A 722 -39.66 2.08 9.88
CA LEU A 722 -39.64 1.22 11.06
C LEU A 722 -39.96 -0.23 10.65
N TRP A 723 -39.17 -1.18 11.14
CA TRP A 723 -39.54 -2.58 11.20
C TRP A 723 -40.41 -2.82 12.45
N ASN A 724 -41.71 -3.05 12.25
CA ASN A 724 -42.58 -3.69 13.25
C ASN A 724 -43.02 -5.04 12.67
N SER A 725 -42.79 -6.12 13.40
CA SER A 725 -43.51 -7.39 13.24
C SER A 725 -43.49 -8.14 14.57
N GLU A 726 -44.66 -8.28 15.18
CA GLU A 726 -44.97 -9.20 16.27
C GLU A 726 -45.70 -10.43 15.71
N GLU A 727 -45.38 -11.57 16.32
CA GLU A 727 -46.15 -12.83 16.47
C GLU A 727 -46.34 -13.70 15.20
N ASP A 728 -46.13 -15.03 15.20
CA ASP A 728 -46.11 -15.98 16.33
C ASP A 728 -45.48 -17.36 15.99
N ASP A 729 -45.15 -18.04 17.09
CA ASP A 729 -45.05 -19.49 17.35
C ASP A 729 -43.75 -20.31 17.13
N ALA A 730 -43.16 -20.60 18.29
CA ALA A 730 -41.98 -21.42 18.61
C ALA A 730 -42.37 -22.91 18.88
N PRO A 731 -41.49 -23.82 19.40
CA PRO A 731 -41.01 -23.73 20.79
C PRO A 731 -39.57 -24.24 21.09
N ALA A 732 -39.13 -23.86 22.30
CA ALA A 732 -38.08 -24.45 23.15
C ALA A 732 -36.61 -24.09 22.83
N TYR A 733 -35.77 -23.56 23.73
CA TYR A 733 -35.75 -23.59 25.21
C TYR A 733 -35.43 -22.20 25.80
N ARG A 734 -36.10 -21.91 26.92
CA ARG A 734 -36.14 -20.63 27.65
C ARG A 734 -35.54 -20.84 29.05
N LYS A 735 -35.09 -19.72 29.66
CA LYS A 735 -34.88 -19.40 31.10
C LYS A 735 -33.40 -19.41 31.55
N LEU A 736 -32.85 -18.36 32.17
CA LEU A 736 -33.45 -17.27 32.94
C LEU A 736 -32.75 -15.90 32.71
N ARG A 737 -33.55 -14.86 32.45
CA ARG A 737 -33.46 -13.53 33.07
C ARG A 737 -34.88 -13.01 33.26
N GLN A 738 -35.20 -12.53 34.47
CA GLN A 738 -36.37 -11.70 34.75
C GLN A 738 -35.87 -10.29 35.13
N PRO A 739 -36.54 -9.22 34.68
CA PRO A 739 -36.28 -7.85 35.10
C PRO A 739 -37.20 -7.45 36.27
N MET A 740 -36.69 -6.65 37.21
CA MET A 740 -37.53 -5.83 38.08
C MET A 740 -37.60 -4.41 37.52
N SER A 741 -38.82 -3.99 37.22
CA SER A 741 -39.24 -2.61 37.02
C SER A 741 -39.11 -1.79 38.31
N LEU A 742 -38.76 -0.51 38.23
CA LEU A 742 -39.61 0.58 38.73
C LEU A 742 -39.04 1.96 38.35
N GLU A 743 -39.94 2.75 37.77
CA GLU A 743 -40.22 4.18 38.00
C GLU A 743 -39.16 5.28 37.80
N SER A 744 -39.64 6.26 37.03
CA SER A 744 -39.15 7.61 36.80
C SER A 744 -38.81 8.36 38.09
N SER A 745 -37.57 8.86 38.18
CA SER A 745 -37.27 10.07 38.94
C SER A 745 -36.18 10.88 38.24
N SER A 746 -36.45 12.18 38.14
CA SER A 746 -35.55 13.24 37.71
C SER A 746 -34.27 13.29 38.55
N GLY A 747 -33.10 13.41 37.93
CA GLY A 747 -31.86 13.71 38.66
C GLY A 747 -30.58 13.56 37.84
N SER A 748 -29.87 14.66 37.71
CA SER A 748 -28.46 14.85 37.34
C SER A 748 -27.47 13.68 37.54
N SER A 749 -26.52 13.58 36.61
CA SER A 749 -25.08 13.21 36.76
C SER A 749 -24.64 12.03 35.87
N LEU A 750 -23.91 12.36 34.81
CA LEU A 750 -23.06 11.42 34.04
C LEU A 750 -21.59 11.88 34.01
N SER A 751 -21.17 12.59 35.06
CA SER A 751 -19.81 13.13 35.20
C SER A 751 -18.79 12.16 35.83
N SER A 752 -19.08 10.86 35.94
CA SER A 752 -18.17 9.95 36.64
C SER A 752 -18.02 8.58 35.96
N MET A 753 -17.36 8.55 34.81
CA MET A 753 -16.55 7.40 34.40
C MET A 753 -15.33 7.88 33.61
N VAL A 754 -14.37 8.46 34.32
CA VAL A 754 -12.98 8.53 33.86
C VAL A 754 -12.09 8.00 34.97
N ILE A 755 -11.22 7.09 34.55
CA ILE A 755 -10.20 6.31 35.25
C ILE A 755 -9.60 7.05 36.46
N GLY A 756 -9.66 6.40 37.63
CA GLY A 756 -8.88 6.79 38.79
C GLY A 756 -7.39 6.53 38.54
N ALA A 757 -6.60 7.60 38.58
CA ALA A 757 -5.17 7.54 38.82
C ALA A 757 -4.89 8.40 40.05
N SER A 758 -4.40 7.76 41.10
CA SER A 758 -3.94 8.38 42.34
C SER A 758 -2.81 9.38 42.07
N ASP A 759 -2.93 10.55 42.69
CA ASP A 759 -1.93 11.61 42.77
C ASP A 759 -0.53 11.11 43.16
N GLN A 760 0.50 11.53 42.41
CA GLN A 760 1.65 12.30 42.90
C GLN A 760 2.72 12.50 41.80
N SER A 761 2.66 13.62 41.08
CA SER A 761 3.86 14.39 40.66
C SER A 761 3.42 15.73 40.06
N ALA A 762 3.71 16.82 40.75
CA ALA A 762 3.34 18.18 40.38
C ALA A 762 4.26 18.76 39.29
N ALA A 763 3.72 19.03 38.11
CA ALA A 763 4.14 20.10 37.20
C ALA A 763 2.99 20.42 36.23
N GLY A 764 2.60 21.70 36.15
CA GLY A 764 1.32 22.13 35.63
C GLY A 764 1.07 21.87 34.14
N GLY A 765 0.07 21.04 33.84
CA GLY A 765 -0.64 21.00 32.58
C GLY A 765 -2.13 21.21 32.82
N ARG A 766 -2.68 22.36 32.44
CA ARG A 766 -4.15 22.56 32.44
C ARG A 766 -4.76 21.76 31.29
N ALA A 767 -5.63 20.82 31.60
CA ALA A 767 -6.45 20.11 30.61
C ALA A 767 -7.29 21.08 29.78
N PHE A 768 -7.38 20.82 28.47
CA PHE A 768 -8.00 21.66 27.46
C PHE A 768 -9.53 21.53 27.50
N ASN A 769 -10.25 22.60 27.85
CA ASN A 769 -11.72 22.64 27.85
C ASN A 769 -12.24 23.49 26.69
N HIS A 770 -13.39 23.10 26.11
CA HIS A 770 -14.15 23.78 25.05
C HIS A 770 -14.37 25.30 25.31
N ARG A 771 -14.39 25.72 26.59
CA ARG A 771 -14.47 27.14 27.01
C ARG A 771 -13.29 28.01 26.57
N THR A 772 -12.16 27.42 26.19
CA THR A 772 -10.95 28.14 25.76
C THR A 772 -11.07 28.63 24.30
N LEU A 773 -11.78 27.88 23.46
CA LEU A 773 -12.10 28.25 22.07
C LEU A 773 -13.10 29.42 22.00
N GLU A 774 -14.13 29.40 22.85
CA GLU A 774 -15.10 30.51 22.95
C GLU A 774 -14.45 31.81 23.46
N LYS A 775 -13.56 31.72 24.47
CA LYS A 775 -12.76 32.87 24.90
C LYS A 775 -11.83 33.41 23.80
N ARG A 776 -11.34 32.56 22.89
CA ARG A 776 -10.49 32.99 21.77
C ARG A 776 -11.29 33.56 20.59
N ARG A 777 -12.52 33.12 20.36
CA ARG A 777 -13.46 33.82 19.47
C ARG A 777 -13.64 35.29 19.87
N ASN A 778 -13.68 35.56 21.18
CA ASN A 778 -13.71 36.92 21.71
C ASN A 778 -12.38 37.69 21.58
N SER A 779 -11.21 37.01 21.60
CA SER A 779 -9.89 37.60 21.26
C SER A 779 -9.82 38.01 19.78
N CYS A 780 -10.34 37.16 18.89
CA CYS A 780 -10.38 37.41 17.45
C CYS A 780 -11.27 38.61 17.07
N ALA A 781 -12.34 38.86 17.84
CA ALA A 781 -13.16 40.07 17.70
C ALA A 781 -12.39 41.36 18.03
N SER A 782 -11.46 41.32 19.00
CA SER A 782 -10.56 42.44 19.32
C SER A 782 -9.47 42.66 18.28
N LEU A 783 -9.07 41.61 17.55
CA LEU A 783 -8.08 41.71 16.47
C LEU A 783 -8.70 42.24 15.16
N ALA A 784 -10.01 42.04 14.96
CA ALA A 784 -10.74 42.52 13.79
C ALA A 784 -10.81 44.06 13.69
N GLU A 785 -10.60 44.78 14.80
CA GLU A 785 -10.55 46.25 14.85
C GLU A 785 -9.17 46.82 14.49
N ILE A 786 -8.14 45.97 14.37
CA ILE A 786 -6.75 46.36 14.11
C ILE A 786 -6.44 46.17 12.62
N GLY A 787 -5.94 47.22 11.96
CA GLY A 787 -5.52 47.14 10.55
C GLY A 787 -4.37 46.15 10.30
N GLU A 788 -4.32 45.57 9.11
CA GLU A 788 -3.38 44.49 8.74
C GLU A 788 -1.91 44.84 8.92
N ASP A 789 -1.50 46.05 8.52
CA ASP A 789 -0.13 46.53 8.70
C ASP A 789 0.26 46.58 10.19
N SER A 790 -0.72 46.89 11.06
CA SER A 790 -0.53 46.91 12.51
C SER A 790 -0.47 45.50 13.10
N LEU A 791 -1.27 44.56 12.58
CA LEU A 791 -1.19 43.14 12.93
C LEU A 791 0.16 42.53 12.56
N LEU A 792 0.68 42.83 11.36
CA LEU A 792 2.00 42.38 10.92
C LEU A 792 3.12 43.03 11.74
N ALA A 793 3.01 44.32 12.06
CA ALA A 793 3.96 44.99 12.95
C ALA A 793 3.97 44.38 14.36
N ARG A 794 2.79 43.98 14.87
CA ARG A 794 2.65 43.31 16.16
C ARG A 794 3.19 41.88 16.13
N LEU A 795 2.97 41.15 15.04
CA LEU A 795 3.56 39.83 14.81
C LEU A 795 5.09 39.91 14.79
N GLU A 796 5.67 40.93 14.17
CA GLU A 796 7.12 41.16 14.15
C GLU A 796 7.70 41.42 15.56
N GLN A 797 6.91 41.99 16.47
CA GLN A 797 7.36 42.36 17.81
C GLN A 797 7.06 41.29 18.87
N SER A 798 6.18 40.34 18.58
CA SER A 798 5.75 39.35 19.56
C SER A 798 6.79 38.24 19.74
N GLU A 799 7.16 37.96 20.99
CA GLU A 799 7.96 36.79 21.38
C GLU A 799 7.09 35.64 21.90
N LEU A 800 5.78 35.89 22.06
CA LEU A 800 4.84 34.94 22.62
C LEU A 800 4.16 34.13 21.51
N LEU A 801 4.46 32.83 21.45
CA LEU A 801 3.93 31.93 20.43
C LEU A 801 2.39 31.92 20.34
N TYR A 802 1.70 32.13 21.47
CA TYR A 802 0.25 32.23 21.54
C TYR A 802 -0.30 33.48 20.84
N GLU A 803 0.38 34.61 20.97
CA GLU A 803 -0.01 35.87 20.33
C GLU A 803 0.30 35.81 18.83
N GLN A 804 1.46 35.25 18.47
CA GLN A 804 1.81 34.97 17.07
C GLN A 804 0.73 34.07 16.42
N PHE A 805 0.30 33.02 17.11
CA PHE A 805 -0.78 32.15 16.65
C PHE A 805 -2.10 32.90 16.44
N ASP A 806 -2.56 33.68 17.42
CA ASP A 806 -3.85 34.39 17.32
C ASP A 806 -3.85 35.37 16.13
N ILE A 807 -2.73 36.07 15.89
CA ILE A 807 -2.57 36.98 14.74
C ILE A 807 -2.56 36.21 13.42
N VAL A 808 -1.74 35.17 13.30
CA VAL A 808 -1.62 34.37 12.07
C VAL A 808 -2.94 33.65 11.76
N TYR A 809 -3.64 33.15 12.78
CA TYR A 809 -4.96 32.55 12.65
C TYR A 809 -6.00 33.56 12.15
N HIS A 810 -5.98 34.79 12.67
CA HIS A 810 -6.85 35.85 12.17
C HIS A 810 -6.58 36.16 10.70
N LEU A 811 -5.31 36.32 10.31
CA LEU A 811 -4.92 36.54 8.90
C LEU A 811 -5.32 35.36 8.00
N TYR A 812 -5.13 34.13 8.47
CA TYR A 812 -5.50 32.92 7.74
C TYR A 812 -7.01 32.83 7.48
N THR A 813 -7.83 33.13 8.49
CA THR A 813 -9.29 33.05 8.39
C THR A 813 -9.90 34.23 7.63
N SER A 814 -9.30 35.43 7.70
CA SER A 814 -9.82 36.64 7.05
C SER A 814 -9.36 36.81 5.60
N ARG A 815 -8.09 36.51 5.29
CA ARG A 815 -7.47 36.75 3.97
C ARG A 815 -7.11 35.46 3.21
N GLY A 816 -7.11 34.33 3.90
CA GLY A 816 -6.73 33.04 3.32
C GLY A 816 -5.22 32.77 3.34
N PRO A 817 -4.83 31.51 3.05
CA PRO A 817 -3.44 31.06 3.15
C PRO A 817 -2.49 31.71 2.13
N SER A 818 -3.00 32.08 0.95
CA SER A 818 -2.20 32.63 -0.15
C SER A 818 -1.97 34.14 -0.08
N TYR A 819 -2.42 34.78 1.01
CA TYR A 819 -2.25 36.22 1.20
C TYR A 819 -0.77 36.60 1.31
N ASP A 820 -0.27 37.48 0.43
CA ASP A 820 1.07 38.05 0.49
C ASP A 820 1.12 39.08 1.63
N THR A 821 2.00 38.83 2.59
CA THR A 821 2.17 39.70 3.78
C THR A 821 2.98 40.96 3.47
N GLY A 822 3.51 41.10 2.25
CA GLY A 822 4.45 42.15 1.88
C GLY A 822 5.87 41.91 2.40
N TRP A 823 6.08 40.89 3.24
CA TRP A 823 7.40 40.45 3.64
C TRP A 823 8.05 39.63 2.52
N ARG A 824 9.38 39.56 2.57
CA ARG A 824 10.20 38.83 1.60
C ARG A 824 11.13 37.89 2.34
N ASP A 825 11.32 36.71 1.77
CA ASP A 825 12.25 35.71 2.27
C ASP A 825 13.72 36.08 1.96
N LYS A 826 14.65 35.21 2.34
CA LYS A 826 16.10 35.40 2.08
C LYS A 826 16.45 35.42 0.60
N ASN A 827 15.61 34.84 -0.25
CA ASN A 827 15.77 34.72 -1.69
C ASN A 827 14.97 35.80 -2.46
N GLY A 828 14.27 36.70 -1.75
CA GLY A 828 13.44 37.75 -2.33
C GLY A 828 12.03 37.30 -2.73
N ALA A 829 11.61 36.07 -2.41
CA ALA A 829 10.26 35.58 -2.68
C ALA A 829 9.25 36.15 -1.65
N PRO A 830 7.98 36.37 -2.05
CA PRO A 830 6.94 36.85 -1.14
C PRO A 830 6.64 35.85 -0.03
N THR A 831 6.52 36.33 1.20
CA THR A 831 6.11 35.52 2.36
C THR A 831 4.59 35.53 2.47
N THR A 832 3.98 34.36 2.35
CA THR A 832 2.53 34.18 2.46
C THR A 832 2.09 33.88 3.90
N VAL A 833 0.80 34.00 4.19
CA VAL A 833 0.24 33.53 5.48
C VAL A 833 0.51 32.04 5.70
N ARG A 834 0.46 31.21 4.65
CA ARG A 834 0.82 29.79 4.72
C ARG A 834 2.26 29.58 5.22
N ASP A 835 3.18 30.44 4.79
CA ASP A 835 4.57 30.41 5.24
C ASP A 835 4.71 30.77 6.72
N LEU A 836 3.92 31.75 7.20
CA LEU A 836 3.87 32.10 8.64
C LEU A 836 3.29 30.97 9.49
N VAL A 837 2.21 30.32 9.04
CA VAL A 837 1.65 29.13 9.72
C VAL A 837 2.69 28.02 9.81
N LYS A 838 3.50 27.87 8.76
CA LYS A 838 4.55 26.87 8.70
C LYS A 838 5.70 27.13 9.64
N GLU A 839 6.14 28.38 9.75
CA GLU A 839 7.13 28.81 10.75
C GLU A 839 6.60 28.54 12.17
N LEU A 840 5.34 28.90 12.42
CA LEU A 840 4.68 28.65 13.69
C LEU A 840 4.57 27.15 14.02
N TYR A 841 4.26 26.32 13.03
CA TYR A 841 4.23 24.86 13.16
C TYR A 841 5.60 24.30 13.56
N GLU A 842 6.67 24.75 12.90
CA GLU A 842 8.04 24.31 13.19
C GLU A 842 8.47 24.73 14.60
N HIS A 843 8.17 25.97 15.00
CA HIS A 843 8.51 26.50 16.32
C HIS A 843 7.67 25.85 17.44
N ALA A 844 6.38 25.61 17.20
CA ALA A 844 5.53 24.84 18.11
C ALA A 844 6.04 23.41 18.29
N GLY A 845 6.56 22.82 17.21
CA GLY A 845 7.17 21.50 17.20
C GLY A 845 8.44 21.43 18.04
N SER A 846 9.36 22.39 17.87
CA SER A 846 10.60 22.44 18.66
C SER A 846 10.35 22.61 20.16
N LEU A 847 9.27 23.31 20.52
CA LEU A 847 8.82 23.50 21.91
C LEU A 847 7.87 22.40 22.40
N LYS A 848 7.56 21.40 21.57
CA LYS A 848 6.63 20.29 21.88
C LYS A 848 5.26 20.76 22.38
N GLN A 849 4.77 21.89 21.86
CA GLN A 849 3.43 22.41 22.17
C GLN A 849 2.37 21.70 21.32
N TRP A 850 2.05 20.45 21.68
CA TRP A 850 1.25 19.53 20.85
C TRP A 850 -0.10 20.07 20.39
N TRP A 851 -0.78 20.87 21.22
CA TRP A 851 -2.06 21.47 20.82
C TRP A 851 -1.89 22.43 19.63
N LEU A 852 -0.82 23.24 19.65
CA LEU A 852 -0.52 24.21 18.60
C LEU A 852 0.03 23.52 17.35
N VAL A 853 0.82 22.47 17.53
CA VAL A 853 1.31 21.61 16.44
C VAL A 853 0.14 20.99 15.67
N ARG A 854 -0.84 20.39 16.37
CA ARG A 854 -2.05 19.84 15.73
C ARG A 854 -2.85 20.91 15.00
N TYR A 855 -3.03 22.07 15.63
CA TYR A 855 -3.80 23.16 15.05
C TYR A 855 -3.16 23.69 13.76
N THR A 856 -1.87 24.01 13.81
CA THR A 856 -1.12 24.51 12.65
C THR A 856 -0.92 23.43 11.57
N ALA A 857 -0.77 22.16 11.94
CA ALA A 857 -0.77 21.05 10.99
C ALA A 857 -2.10 20.94 10.22
N GLY A 858 -3.23 21.10 10.93
CA GLY A 858 -4.56 21.15 10.32
C GLY A 858 -4.73 22.34 9.38
N MET A 859 -4.22 23.52 9.75
CA MET A 859 -4.22 24.72 8.87
C MET A 859 -3.35 24.52 7.62
N LEU A 860 -2.32 23.68 7.70
CA LEU A 860 -1.44 23.35 6.56
C LEU A 860 -1.96 22.19 5.72
N ASP A 861 -3.09 21.58 6.10
CA ASP A 861 -3.65 20.37 5.50
C ASP A 861 -2.63 19.21 5.44
N LYS A 862 -1.87 19.03 6.53
CA LYS A 862 -0.90 17.95 6.64
C LYS A 862 -1.59 16.59 6.75
N ARG A 863 -1.02 15.59 6.08
CA ARG A 863 -1.57 14.23 6.01
C ARG A 863 -0.48 13.22 6.31
N VAL A 864 -0.84 12.13 6.97
CA VAL A 864 0.04 10.97 7.10
C VAL A 864 -0.02 10.19 5.79
N GLU A 865 1.10 10.07 5.09
CA GLU A 865 1.17 9.39 3.78
C GLU A 865 0.78 7.91 3.89
N THR A 866 1.20 7.22 4.95
CA THR A 866 0.92 5.79 5.18
C THR A 866 -0.48 5.49 5.74
N LEU A 867 -1.35 6.50 5.88
CA LEU A 867 -2.68 6.32 6.48
C LEU A 867 -3.56 5.26 5.79
N PRO A 868 -3.58 5.13 4.44
CA PRO A 868 -4.30 4.05 3.77
C PRO A 868 -3.84 2.65 4.19
N ILE A 869 -2.53 2.47 4.40
CA ILE A 869 -1.95 1.20 4.88
C ILE A 869 -2.42 0.95 6.31
N CYS A 870 -2.37 1.97 7.18
CA CYS A 870 -2.81 1.87 8.56
C CYS A 870 -4.29 1.47 8.67
N LEU A 871 -5.17 2.04 7.85
CA LEU A 871 -6.57 1.65 7.77
C LEU A 871 -6.72 0.20 7.30
N THR A 872 -6.02 -0.17 6.22
CA THR A 872 -6.06 -1.52 5.66
C THR A 872 -5.67 -2.56 6.71
N ASP A 873 -4.61 -2.31 7.49
CA ASP A 873 -4.17 -3.20 8.57
C ASP A 873 -5.27 -3.51 9.59
N LEU A 874 -6.10 -2.52 9.91
CA LEU A 874 -7.23 -2.70 10.84
C LEU A 874 -8.36 -3.49 10.17
N LEU A 875 -8.72 -3.15 8.94
CA LEU A 875 -9.83 -3.76 8.19
C LEU A 875 -9.58 -5.26 7.91
N VAL A 876 -8.38 -5.63 7.48
CA VAL A 876 -8.05 -7.05 7.17
C VAL A 876 -8.09 -7.94 8.41
N ARG A 877 -7.96 -7.35 9.61
CA ARG A 877 -8.11 -8.00 10.91
C ARG A 877 -9.55 -8.01 11.43
N GLN A 878 -10.52 -7.71 10.55
CA GLN A 878 -11.95 -7.66 10.87
C GLN A 878 -12.28 -6.63 11.96
N LYS A 879 -11.58 -5.49 11.94
CA LYS A 879 -11.92 -4.34 12.78
C LYS A 879 -12.75 -3.36 11.98
N GLN A 880 -13.90 -3.02 12.53
CA GLN A 880 -14.69 -1.90 12.04
C GLN A 880 -14.03 -0.61 12.53
N VAL A 881 -13.87 0.34 11.62
CA VAL A 881 -13.33 1.67 11.93
C VAL A 881 -14.43 2.67 11.63
N THR A 882 -14.89 3.36 12.67
CA THR A 882 -15.84 4.47 12.54
C THR A 882 -15.12 5.77 12.90
N ILE A 883 -15.37 6.84 12.14
CA ILE A 883 -14.80 8.15 12.38
C ILE A 883 -15.94 9.14 12.52
N GLY A 884 -16.01 9.87 13.63
CA GLY A 884 -17.06 10.85 13.89
C GLY A 884 -17.19 11.17 15.38
N LEU A 885 -18.08 12.11 15.71
CA LEU A 885 -18.53 12.38 17.07
C LEU A 885 -20.07 12.39 17.08
N PRO A 886 -20.72 11.57 17.92
CA PRO A 886 -22.17 11.64 18.07
C PRO A 886 -22.62 12.98 18.68
N PRO A 887 -23.79 13.55 18.32
CA PRO A 887 -24.77 13.12 17.31
C PRO A 887 -24.65 13.84 15.95
N GLU A 888 -23.75 14.83 15.83
CA GLU A 888 -23.37 15.51 14.59
C GLU A 888 -21.86 15.84 14.69
N PRO A 889 -21.03 15.62 13.65
CA PRO A 889 -21.35 15.18 12.28
C PRO A 889 -21.62 13.68 12.13
N GLU A 890 -22.23 13.27 11.01
CA GLU A 890 -22.54 11.87 10.68
C GLU A 890 -21.30 10.96 10.83
N ASP A 891 -21.42 9.93 11.66
CA ASP A 891 -20.41 8.91 11.84
C ASP A 891 -20.12 8.23 10.49
N CYS A 892 -18.87 8.30 10.03
CA CYS A 892 -18.42 7.64 8.81
C CYS A 892 -17.86 6.26 9.14
N VAL A 893 -18.58 5.22 8.75
CA VAL A 893 -18.10 3.83 8.88
C VAL A 893 -17.21 3.49 7.68
N LEU A 894 -15.94 3.22 7.95
CA LEU A 894 -14.99 2.73 6.96
C LEU A 894 -15.05 1.21 6.88
N THR A 895 -15.63 0.70 5.80
CA THR A 895 -15.79 -0.74 5.54
C THR A 895 -14.79 -1.31 4.55
N SER A 896 -14.05 -0.45 3.84
CA SER A 896 -13.08 -0.81 2.81
C SER A 896 -11.87 0.13 2.84
N PRO A 897 -10.70 -0.33 2.38
CA PRO A 897 -9.55 0.54 2.14
C PRO A 897 -9.93 1.72 1.25
N LYS A 898 -9.34 2.89 1.53
CA LYS A 898 -9.56 4.14 0.79
C LYS A 898 -8.23 4.72 0.34
N SER A 899 -8.24 5.39 -0.81
CA SER A 899 -7.08 6.17 -1.26
C SER A 899 -6.82 7.34 -0.30
N SER A 900 -5.58 7.84 -0.28
CA SER A 900 -5.17 8.93 0.63
C SER A 900 -6.05 10.19 0.47
N ALA A 901 -6.41 10.56 -0.76
CA ALA A 901 -7.27 11.71 -1.03
C ALA A 901 -8.68 11.51 -0.46
N VAL A 902 -9.32 10.38 -0.78
CA VAL A 902 -10.68 10.06 -0.32
C VAL A 902 -10.72 9.94 1.21
N LEU A 903 -9.74 9.29 1.82
CA LEU A 903 -9.67 9.15 3.27
C LEU A 903 -9.53 10.49 3.98
N ALA A 904 -8.73 11.41 3.43
CA ALA A 904 -8.58 12.76 3.98
C ALA A 904 -9.90 13.55 3.91
N ASP A 905 -10.62 13.46 2.79
CA ASP A 905 -11.91 14.15 2.62
C ASP A 905 -12.97 13.57 3.57
N LEU A 906 -13.00 12.25 3.76
CA LEU A 906 -13.88 11.58 4.73
C LEU A 906 -13.59 12.01 6.17
N ILE A 907 -12.31 12.03 6.58
CA ILE A 907 -11.91 12.50 7.92
C ILE A 907 -12.32 13.96 8.11
N LYS A 908 -12.10 14.80 7.10
CA LYS A 908 -12.46 16.22 7.16
C LYS A 908 -13.97 16.40 7.28
N SER A 909 -14.76 15.64 6.53
CA SER A 909 -16.23 15.66 6.60
C SER A 909 -16.72 15.20 7.98
N ALA A 910 -16.19 14.08 8.49
CA ALA A 910 -16.58 13.50 9.77
C ALA A 910 -16.18 14.35 10.99
N CYS A 911 -15.11 15.15 10.88
CA CYS A 911 -14.65 16.04 11.95
C CYS A 911 -15.22 17.47 11.85
N GLY A 912 -16.02 17.78 10.81
CA GLY A 912 -16.60 19.10 10.59
C GLY A 912 -15.55 20.21 10.48
N ASN A 913 -15.79 21.36 11.11
CA ASN A 913 -14.86 22.50 11.12
C ASN A 913 -13.69 22.34 12.10
N ASP A 914 -13.60 21.23 12.84
CA ASP A 914 -12.52 21.01 13.81
C ASP A 914 -11.30 20.36 13.15
N ILE A 915 -10.38 21.22 12.72
CA ILE A 915 -9.10 20.80 12.11
C ILE A 915 -8.19 20.04 13.09
N THR A 916 -8.36 20.21 14.41
CA THR A 916 -7.54 19.49 15.40
C THR A 916 -8.00 18.06 15.60
N LEU A 917 -9.32 17.84 15.56
CA LEU A 917 -9.91 16.52 15.63
C LEU A 917 -9.48 15.69 14.42
N GLY A 918 -9.49 16.27 13.21
CA GLY A 918 -9.01 15.59 11.99
C GLY A 918 -7.55 15.14 12.09
N MET A 919 -6.67 15.95 12.71
CA MET A 919 -5.28 15.54 12.95
C MET A 919 -5.17 14.43 14.00
N LEU A 920 -5.92 14.55 15.10
CA LEU A 920 -5.94 13.54 16.16
C LEU A 920 -6.45 12.18 15.65
N THR A 921 -7.46 12.17 14.79
CA THR A 921 -7.97 10.96 14.13
C THR A 921 -6.86 10.25 13.33
N GLN A 922 -6.06 11.01 12.57
CA GLN A 922 -4.93 10.43 11.84
C GLN A 922 -3.88 9.83 12.79
N GLU A 923 -3.56 10.51 13.89
CA GLU A 923 -2.64 9.98 14.92
C GLU A 923 -3.16 8.65 15.48
N ILE A 924 -4.42 8.62 15.92
CA ILE A 924 -5.04 7.45 16.53
C ILE A 924 -5.01 6.26 15.58
N LEU A 925 -5.35 6.46 14.30
CA LEU A 925 -5.29 5.39 13.29
C LEU A 925 -3.87 4.82 13.12
N VAL A 926 -2.85 5.68 13.13
CA VAL A 926 -1.44 5.24 13.06
C VAL A 926 -1.05 4.42 14.28
N TYR A 927 -1.34 4.91 15.49
CA TYR A 927 -1.06 4.19 16.73
C TYR A 927 -1.79 2.85 16.82
N LEU A 928 -3.06 2.80 16.42
CA LEU A 928 -3.85 1.57 16.40
C LEU A 928 -3.30 0.56 15.40
N SER A 929 -2.91 0.98 14.20
CA SER A 929 -2.23 0.11 13.24
C SER A 929 -0.92 -0.44 13.81
N MET A 930 -0.11 0.40 14.46
CA MET A 930 1.13 -0.05 15.11
C MET A 930 0.86 -1.09 16.20
N LEU A 931 -0.10 -0.85 17.08
CA LEU A 931 -0.52 -1.81 18.11
C LEU A 931 -1.05 -3.11 17.50
N ALA A 932 -1.79 -3.03 16.39
CA ALA A 932 -2.28 -4.20 15.66
C ALA A 932 -1.16 -5.06 15.06
N LYS A 933 -0.01 -4.45 14.76
CA LYS A 933 1.19 -5.13 14.25
C LYS A 933 2.01 -5.75 15.38
N THR A 934 2.26 -5.00 16.45
CA THR A 934 3.17 -5.41 17.54
C THR A 934 2.50 -6.30 18.58
N GLU A 935 1.24 -6.04 18.93
CA GLU A 935 0.54 -6.65 20.06
C GLU A 935 -0.82 -7.22 19.65
N ARG A 936 -0.79 -8.18 18.71
CA ARG A 936 -1.97 -8.78 18.05
C ARG A 936 -3.09 -9.22 19.01
N THR A 937 -2.74 -9.69 20.21
CA THR A 937 -3.71 -10.18 21.20
C THR A 937 -4.51 -9.07 21.87
N LYS A 938 -3.97 -7.85 21.99
CA LYS A 938 -4.63 -6.76 22.72
C LYS A 938 -5.87 -6.22 22.00
N LEU A 939 -5.91 -6.29 20.68
CA LEU A 939 -7.05 -5.82 19.89
C LEU A 939 -8.13 -6.88 19.65
N ARG A 940 -7.96 -8.13 20.08
CA ARG A 940 -8.82 -9.27 19.66
C ARG A 940 -10.32 -9.03 19.94
N ASN A 941 -10.67 -8.30 21.01
CA ASN A 941 -12.05 -8.02 21.43
C ASN A 941 -12.39 -6.52 21.54
N ILE A 942 -11.61 -5.64 20.92
CA ILE A 942 -11.86 -4.19 20.97
C ILE A 942 -12.65 -3.78 19.72
N CYS A 943 -13.76 -3.08 19.93
CA CYS A 943 -14.44 -2.28 18.93
C CYS A 943 -13.89 -0.85 19.04
N LEU A 944 -13.48 -0.26 17.92
CA LEU A 944 -12.89 1.07 17.87
C LEU A 944 -13.99 2.01 17.36
N ALA A 945 -14.60 2.75 18.29
CA ALA A 945 -15.62 3.77 18.04
C ALA A 945 -15.05 5.15 18.33
#